data_AF-A0A2N0S9W0-F1
#
_entry.id   AF-A0A2N0S9W0-F1
#
_cell.length_a   1.000
_cell.length_b   1.000
_cell.length_c   1.000
_cell.angle_alpha   90.00
_cell.angle_beta   90.00
_cell.angle_gamma   90.00
#
_symmetry.space_group_name_H-M   'P 1'
#
loop_
_entity.id
_entity.type
_entity.pdbx_description
1 polymer ?
#
loop_
_entity_poly.entity_id
_entity_poly.type
_entity_poly.pdbx_seq_one_letter_code
_entity_poly.pdbx_strand_id
1 'polypeptide(L)'
;MKGRDAIENSTDFVSGAVSMANSAASIGGTSGTTRQVLGVVGSVGDAIKPFVPLIATVTIVISECIKIYEDAQYNKKICNSLMDRVETADWAIRTLKRRKQENESKFRDSEYYKAFLRFVDVMKKIRSFIKDVSQIQGFKKYVKATAIKDKFHHLIKEFEAVMSDLSFTMAIANDEQRRLDQESLNEDIAQMNKFLKEIQGGIIEQNDTINTVLQEVIIMKNKVDQLKDQRRPDLPISETLKATTIEPKDIMDPLVGKKTDCRGKKEPFIYKKSYKAMEVACIPRAIPEDDSPQANKIQAQLAILGKLRDSPNILKFYGLSHLDNQMVMVVEWAELGSLREVYNTYDIAWPSKVQIALDICRGITFLHTCSILHHDIRCANIMMTLRLEPKITGFEYARLTTSATTSMTELTDVVHWLAPEKLKLAKDQPYNTKCEIFSFGMLLWELAFEKIPYENWNMERIKEWVLSGKRERLVFGRDKPEIEELQQEYKQIIVAAWQDDSQIRASLQFLFMELNKLAQKYYDPRSNSPALKPDKTIDLDGTLYKNDPVSVSDQGGEDLPEFEDDFSLDSIPEIPTLDDGISAHKKKETTKAWDIFCEHTNLGSTKAKYWKGYYLWEGYAGQKDRKQASTLFKEAADDGLADAQLRYAFSLVGNQGSKFDRKVFIEYLTKAAENQNSTAQFNLGDLYLNGKLGVPQNVELGKKYLRLAALTNQPKAIEILQKLGMNIYNDNKVPVPNEKNQNN
;
A
#
# COMPACT_ATOMS: atom_id res chain seq x y z
N MET A 1 28.16 -12.28 0.34
CA MET A 1 29.11 -12.43 1.46
C MET A 1 29.96 -11.16 1.68
N LYS A 2 29.34 -9.96 1.71
CA LYS A 2 29.99 -8.66 2.01
C LYS A 2 29.07 -7.68 2.80
N GLY A 3 27.95 -8.18 3.31
CA GLY A 3 26.86 -7.35 3.88
C GLY A 3 26.68 -7.47 5.40
N ARG A 4 27.34 -8.42 6.07
CA ARG A 4 27.26 -8.55 7.55
C ARG A 4 28.29 -7.66 8.24
N ASP A 5 29.51 -7.63 7.71
CA ASP A 5 30.68 -6.90 8.23
C ASP A 5 30.42 -5.37 8.37
N ALA A 6 29.44 -4.84 7.63
CA ALA A 6 29.01 -3.45 7.68
C ALA A 6 28.12 -3.09 8.89
N ILE A 7 27.57 -4.09 9.59
CA ILE A 7 26.58 -3.92 10.67
C ILE A 7 27.26 -3.93 12.05
N GLU A 8 28.21 -4.84 12.28
CA GLU A 8 28.99 -4.89 13.54
C GLU A 8 29.77 -3.58 13.77
N ASN A 9 30.31 -2.98 12.71
CA ASN A 9 30.95 -1.67 12.73
C ASN A 9 30.00 -0.48 13.02
N SER A 10 28.71 -0.73 13.30
CA SER A 10 27.71 0.32 13.57
C SER A 10 27.26 0.41 15.04
N THR A 11 27.36 -0.67 15.83
CA THR A 11 26.94 -0.68 17.24
C THR A 11 27.95 0.03 18.14
N ASP A 12 29.25 -0.24 17.98
CA ASP A 12 30.33 0.51 18.65
C ASP A 12 30.31 2.01 18.30
N PHE A 13 29.80 2.36 17.11
CA PHE A 13 29.66 3.74 16.69
C PHE A 13 28.55 4.49 17.46
N VAL A 14 27.57 3.77 18.03
CA VAL A 14 26.48 4.35 18.83
C VAL A 14 26.86 4.44 20.31
N SER A 15 27.52 3.43 20.89
CA SER A 15 27.93 3.44 22.30
C SER A 15 28.87 4.62 22.61
N GLY A 16 29.87 4.86 21.75
CA GLY A 16 30.77 6.02 21.84
C GLY A 16 30.06 7.37 21.66
N ALA A 17 28.96 7.42 20.90
CA ALA A 17 28.18 8.64 20.72
C ALA A 17 27.35 9.00 21.98
N VAL A 18 26.76 8.00 22.65
CA VAL A 18 26.02 8.18 23.91
C VAL A 18 26.96 8.63 25.04
N SER A 19 28.16 8.06 25.12
CA SER A 19 29.21 8.48 26.06
C SER A 19 29.52 9.98 25.96
N MET A 20 29.77 10.49 24.75
CA MET A 20 30.05 11.91 24.53
C MET A 20 28.85 12.84 24.78
N ALA A 21 27.61 12.37 24.57
CA ALA A 21 26.41 13.17 24.79
C ALA A 21 26.21 13.50 26.28
N ASN A 22 26.40 12.52 27.17
CA ASN A 22 26.19 12.68 28.60
C ASN A 22 27.18 13.67 29.25
N SER A 23 28.41 13.76 28.75
CA SER A 23 29.41 14.73 29.25
C SER A 23 29.09 16.19 28.90
N ALA A 24 28.23 16.45 27.91
CA ALA A 24 27.91 17.80 27.45
C ALA A 24 26.73 18.46 28.19
N ALA A 25 25.96 17.68 28.98
CA ALA A 25 24.69 18.13 29.57
C ALA A 25 24.82 19.01 30.83
N SER A 26 26.03 19.15 31.42
CA SER A 26 26.24 19.76 32.73
C SER A 26 26.45 21.28 32.74
N ILE A 27 26.57 21.94 31.58
CA ILE A 27 26.89 23.37 31.47
C ILE A 27 26.00 24.05 30.42
N GLY A 28 24.94 24.74 30.86
CA GLY A 28 24.06 25.50 29.97
C GLY A 28 23.27 26.58 30.71
N GLY A 29 23.30 27.83 30.20
CA GLY A 29 22.54 28.93 30.77
C GLY A 29 22.62 30.24 29.98
N THR A 30 21.44 30.81 29.68
CA THR A 30 21.19 32.12 29.02
C THR A 30 21.38 32.19 27.49
N SER A 31 20.79 33.22 26.87
CA SER A 31 20.33 33.21 25.47
C SER A 31 20.58 34.54 24.74
N GLY A 32 20.79 34.46 23.41
CA GLY A 32 20.55 35.58 22.48
C GLY A 32 21.77 36.19 21.78
N THR A 33 22.42 35.47 20.85
CA THR A 33 23.43 36.10 19.94
C THR A 33 23.69 35.33 18.62
N THR A 34 22.67 34.67 18.06
CA THR A 34 22.81 33.69 16.96
C THR A 34 23.40 34.20 15.63
N ARG A 35 23.68 35.51 15.47
CA ARG A 35 24.31 36.10 14.28
C ARG A 35 25.81 36.37 14.39
N GLN A 36 26.48 36.09 15.52
CA GLN A 36 27.91 36.37 15.70
C GLN A 36 28.81 35.16 16.02
N VAL A 37 28.24 33.98 16.32
CA VAL A 37 29.02 32.85 16.88
C VAL A 37 29.97 32.17 15.88
N LEU A 38 29.63 32.11 14.58
CA LEU A 38 30.44 31.41 13.56
C LEU A 38 31.86 31.97 13.37
N GLY A 39 32.11 33.23 13.75
CA GLY A 39 33.42 33.89 13.63
C GLY A 39 34.33 33.77 14.87
N VAL A 40 33.91 33.06 15.92
CA VAL A 40 34.62 33.04 17.21
C VAL A 40 35.58 31.84 17.31
N VAL A 41 36.68 32.02 18.04
CA VAL A 41 37.74 31.02 18.29
C VAL A 41 37.28 29.97 19.32
N GLY A 42 36.24 29.21 18.97
CA GLY A 42 35.86 27.96 19.65
C GLY A 42 36.69 26.77 19.14
N SER A 43 36.47 25.58 19.71
CA SER A 43 37.15 24.34 19.33
C SER A 43 36.55 23.69 18.06
N VAL A 44 37.23 22.65 17.53
CA VAL A 44 36.67 21.75 16.49
C VAL A 44 35.27 21.25 16.87
N GLY A 45 35.06 20.95 18.16
CA GLY A 45 33.80 20.47 18.71
C GLY A 45 32.68 21.50 18.69
N ASP A 46 32.99 22.79 18.60
CA ASP A 46 32.00 23.86 18.56
C ASP A 46 31.51 24.15 17.15
N ALA A 47 32.41 24.12 16.16
CA ALA A 47 32.07 24.31 14.75
C ALA A 47 31.15 23.18 14.21
N ILE A 48 31.32 21.94 14.67
CA ILE A 48 30.54 20.79 14.16
C ILE A 48 29.15 20.64 14.81
N LYS A 49 28.89 21.23 15.99
CA LYS A 49 27.61 21.10 16.73
C LYS A 49 26.36 21.31 15.85
N PRO A 50 26.26 22.36 15.00
CA PRO A 50 25.09 22.59 14.13
C PRO A 50 24.85 21.49 13.09
N PHE A 51 25.89 20.75 12.68
CA PHE A 51 25.80 19.71 11.66
C PHE A 51 25.35 18.36 12.22
N VAL A 52 25.50 18.11 13.54
CA VAL A 52 25.18 16.80 14.14
C VAL A 52 23.71 16.37 13.93
N PRO A 53 22.68 17.22 14.16
CA PRO A 53 21.29 16.85 13.90
C PRO A 53 21.00 16.61 12.40
N LEU A 54 21.69 17.34 11.51
CA LEU A 54 21.53 17.21 10.07
C LEU A 54 22.13 15.90 9.56
N ILE A 55 23.32 15.56 10.06
CA ILE A 55 24.01 14.27 9.81
C ILE A 55 23.15 13.10 10.32
N ALA A 56 22.55 13.22 11.50
CA ALA A 56 21.63 12.21 12.04
C ALA A 56 20.38 12.06 11.16
N THR A 57 19.76 13.19 10.76
CA THR A 57 18.60 13.22 9.85
C THR A 57 18.89 12.51 8.53
N VAL A 58 20.04 12.79 7.89
CA VAL A 58 20.43 12.10 6.64
C VAL A 58 20.67 10.61 6.88
N THR A 59 21.30 10.23 8.00
CA THR A 59 21.51 8.82 8.34
C THR A 59 20.18 8.05 8.44
N ILE A 60 19.16 8.63 9.10
CA ILE A 60 17.82 8.04 9.20
C ILE A 60 17.18 7.91 7.81
N VAL A 61 17.24 8.98 7.00
CA VAL A 61 16.66 9.00 5.64
C VAL A 61 17.31 7.96 4.71
N ILE A 62 18.62 7.72 4.85
CA ILE A 62 19.35 6.64 4.15
C ILE A 62 18.80 5.27 4.56
N SER A 63 18.69 4.98 5.87
CA SER A 63 18.14 3.71 6.36
C SER A 63 16.68 3.49 5.91
N GLU A 64 15.88 4.56 5.85
CA GLU A 64 14.53 4.49 5.27
C GLU A 64 14.55 4.19 3.77
N CYS A 65 15.42 4.82 2.98
CA CYS A 65 15.56 4.53 1.55
C CYS A 65 15.88 3.05 1.31
N ILE A 66 16.85 2.49 2.04
CA ILE A 66 17.25 1.08 1.93
C ILE A 66 16.05 0.18 2.23
N LYS A 67 15.35 0.39 3.35
CA LYS A 67 14.16 -0.40 3.70
C LYS A 67 13.05 -0.31 2.66
N ILE A 68 12.76 0.88 2.14
CA ILE A 68 11.74 1.08 1.10
C ILE A 68 12.13 0.35 -0.21
N TYR A 69 13.43 0.20 -0.49
CA TYR A 69 13.94 -0.56 -1.63
C TYR A 69 13.90 -2.08 -1.43
N GLU A 70 14.11 -2.56 -0.21
CA GLU A 70 13.91 -3.97 0.17
C GLU A 70 12.42 -4.36 0.07
N ASP A 71 11.53 -3.49 0.58
CA ASP A 71 10.06 -3.62 0.50
C ASP A 71 9.48 -3.30 -0.91
N ALA A 72 10.31 -2.96 -1.91
CA ALA A 72 9.85 -2.54 -3.23
C ALA A 72 9.26 -3.70 -4.05
N GLN A 73 7.98 -3.59 -4.40
CA GLN A 73 7.26 -4.58 -5.19
C GLN A 73 7.38 -4.35 -6.70
N TYR A 74 7.58 -3.10 -7.11
CA TYR A 74 7.56 -2.63 -8.50
C TYR A 74 8.70 -1.65 -8.78
N ASN A 75 9.03 -1.44 -10.06
CA ASN A 75 9.99 -0.41 -10.51
C ASN A 75 11.36 -0.47 -9.82
N LYS A 76 11.88 -1.70 -9.62
CA LYS A 76 13.06 -1.93 -8.79
C LYS A 76 14.35 -1.37 -9.42
N LYS A 77 14.44 -1.22 -10.75
CA LYS A 77 15.62 -0.62 -11.42
C LYS A 77 15.66 0.89 -11.21
N ILE A 78 14.51 1.57 -11.29
CA ILE A 78 14.37 3.00 -10.93
C ILE A 78 14.78 3.23 -9.46
N CYS A 79 14.34 2.35 -8.56
CA CYS A 79 14.76 2.41 -7.16
C CYS A 79 16.26 2.16 -6.98
N ASN A 80 16.86 1.18 -7.70
CA ASN A 80 18.31 0.89 -7.59
C ASN A 80 19.16 2.07 -8.06
N SER A 81 18.85 2.69 -9.20
CA SER A 81 19.60 3.84 -9.74
C SER A 81 19.61 5.05 -8.79
N LEU A 82 18.59 5.19 -7.95
CA LEU A 82 18.59 6.15 -6.84
C LEU A 82 19.28 5.59 -5.57
N MET A 83 19.31 4.27 -5.37
CA MET A 83 20.03 3.63 -4.27
C MET A 83 21.54 3.77 -4.40
N ASP A 84 22.10 3.64 -5.61
CA ASP A 84 23.53 3.86 -5.86
C ASP A 84 23.97 5.26 -5.37
N ARG A 85 23.09 6.25 -5.54
CA ARG A 85 23.26 7.64 -5.05
C ARG A 85 23.07 7.74 -3.53
N VAL A 86 22.12 7.01 -2.94
CA VAL A 86 21.93 6.91 -1.48
C VAL A 86 23.14 6.25 -0.80
N GLU A 87 23.75 5.22 -1.39
CA GLU A 87 24.98 4.59 -0.90
C GLU A 87 26.18 5.54 -1.00
N THR A 88 26.30 6.28 -2.11
CA THR A 88 27.33 7.33 -2.27
C THR A 88 27.17 8.42 -1.20
N ALA A 89 25.93 8.81 -0.87
CA ALA A 89 25.61 9.73 0.21
C ALA A 89 25.99 9.17 1.60
N ASP A 90 25.73 7.88 1.87
CA ASP A 90 26.15 7.24 3.13
C ASP A 90 27.68 7.18 3.25
N TRP A 91 28.38 6.77 2.19
CA TRP A 91 29.85 6.73 2.19
C TRP A 91 30.48 8.11 2.43
N ALA A 92 29.92 9.16 1.81
CA ALA A 92 30.34 10.53 2.04
C ALA A 92 30.08 10.97 3.49
N ILE A 93 28.90 10.64 4.06
CA ILE A 93 28.56 10.94 5.45
C ILE A 93 29.42 10.15 6.45
N ARG A 94 29.71 8.87 6.22
CA ARG A 94 30.65 8.09 7.04
C ARG A 94 32.06 8.68 6.96
N THR A 95 32.50 9.11 5.79
CA THR A 95 33.81 9.76 5.62
C THR A 95 33.88 11.10 6.33
N LEU A 96 32.84 11.93 6.27
CA LEU A 96 32.72 13.19 7.02
C LEU A 96 32.65 12.96 8.54
N LYS A 97 31.90 11.95 9.00
CA LYS A 97 31.81 11.50 10.40
C LYS A 97 33.16 11.01 10.95
N ARG A 98 34.02 10.43 10.11
CA ARG A 98 35.37 9.97 10.46
C ARG A 98 36.39 11.12 10.45
N ARG A 99 36.39 11.95 9.41
CA ARG A 99 37.38 13.01 9.15
C ARG A 99 36.94 14.38 9.70
N LYS A 100 36.40 14.40 10.92
CA LYS A 100 35.81 15.62 11.54
C LYS A 100 36.82 16.76 11.71
N GLN A 101 38.03 16.44 12.17
CA GLN A 101 39.11 17.41 12.37
C GLN A 101 39.62 17.97 11.03
N GLU A 102 39.84 17.10 10.03
CA GLU A 102 40.30 17.51 8.68
C GLU A 102 39.31 18.44 7.95
N ASN A 103 38.02 18.41 8.31
CA ASN A 103 36.97 19.22 7.68
C ASN A 103 36.53 20.42 8.57
N GLU A 104 37.26 20.76 9.63
CA GLU A 104 36.90 21.87 10.54
C GLU A 104 36.67 23.20 9.79
N SER A 105 37.53 23.52 8.83
CA SER A 105 37.41 24.72 8.00
C SER A 105 36.08 24.80 7.24
N LYS A 106 35.55 23.66 6.77
CA LYS A 106 34.23 23.57 6.12
C LYS A 106 33.09 23.73 7.12
N PHE A 107 33.20 23.17 8.32
CA PHE A 107 32.18 23.34 9.36
C PHE A 107 32.06 24.78 9.87
N ARG A 108 33.07 25.63 9.62
CA ARG A 108 33.02 27.08 9.90
C ARG A 108 32.43 27.92 8.76
N ASP A 109 32.21 27.33 7.58
CA ASP A 109 31.64 28.04 6.42
C ASP A 109 30.09 28.03 6.43
N SER A 110 29.52 29.22 6.22
CA SER A 110 28.07 29.43 6.13
C SER A 110 27.47 28.91 4.83
N GLU A 111 28.21 28.93 3.71
CA GLU A 111 27.72 28.36 2.45
C GLU A 111 27.73 26.83 2.48
N TYR A 112 28.79 26.22 3.05
CA TYR A 112 28.82 24.78 3.33
C TYR A 112 27.66 24.32 4.23
N TYR A 113 27.30 25.09 5.27
CA TYR A 113 26.11 24.80 6.10
C TYR A 113 24.81 24.85 5.29
N LYS A 114 24.63 25.84 4.40
CA LYS A 114 23.47 25.92 3.50
C LYS A 114 23.44 24.78 2.48
N ALA A 115 24.57 24.40 1.92
CA ALA A 115 24.69 23.24 1.03
C ALA A 115 24.31 21.95 1.77
N PHE A 116 24.73 21.78 3.02
CA PHE A 116 24.37 20.62 3.84
C PHE A 116 22.86 20.59 4.16
N LEU A 117 22.23 21.75 4.33
CA LEU A 117 20.78 21.85 4.46
C LEU A 117 20.04 21.49 3.15
N ARG A 118 20.54 21.91 1.98
CA ARG A 118 20.02 21.45 0.67
C ARG A 118 20.13 19.92 0.55
N PHE A 119 21.24 19.34 1.01
CA PHE A 119 21.48 17.89 0.95
C PHE A 119 20.45 17.09 1.75
N VAL A 120 20.12 17.56 2.96
CA VAL A 120 19.07 16.96 3.80
C VAL A 120 17.70 16.98 3.10
N ASP A 121 17.37 18.05 2.37
CA ASP A 121 16.12 18.14 1.59
C ASP A 121 16.11 17.22 0.37
N VAL A 122 17.19 17.22 -0.44
CA VAL A 122 17.31 16.34 -1.61
C VAL A 122 17.23 14.86 -1.22
N MET A 123 17.88 14.45 -0.13
CA MET A 123 17.75 13.08 0.38
C MET A 123 16.31 12.74 0.78
N LYS A 124 15.57 13.68 1.41
CA LYS A 124 14.14 13.50 1.74
C LYS A 124 13.25 13.43 0.49
N LYS A 125 13.54 14.24 -0.54
CA LYS A 125 12.84 14.17 -1.84
C LYS A 125 13.07 12.82 -2.53
N ILE A 126 14.32 12.34 -2.57
CA ILE A 126 14.69 11.02 -3.09
C ILE A 126 13.92 9.91 -2.35
N ARG A 127 13.97 9.90 -1.00
CA ARG A 127 13.21 8.97 -0.15
C ARG A 127 11.71 8.98 -0.47
N SER A 128 11.12 10.15 -0.66
CA SER A 128 9.70 10.28 -1.04
C SER A 128 9.42 9.73 -2.44
N PHE A 129 10.29 9.99 -3.42
CA PHE A 129 10.13 9.49 -4.78
C PHE A 129 10.30 7.97 -4.87
N ILE A 130 11.30 7.38 -4.21
CA ILE A 130 11.47 5.91 -4.11
C ILE A 130 10.22 5.29 -3.47
N LYS A 131 9.65 5.92 -2.42
CA LYS A 131 8.38 5.47 -1.80
C LYS A 131 7.19 5.53 -2.75
N ASP A 132 7.13 6.55 -3.63
CA ASP A 132 6.08 6.63 -4.63
C ASP A 132 6.24 5.56 -5.72
N VAL A 133 7.41 5.46 -6.37
CA VAL A 133 7.57 4.59 -7.54
C VAL A 133 7.64 3.10 -7.19
N SER A 134 8.04 2.72 -5.98
CA SER A 134 8.10 1.33 -5.54
C SER A 134 6.73 0.63 -5.42
N GLN A 135 5.62 1.38 -5.52
CA GLN A 135 4.24 0.91 -5.35
C GLN A 135 3.32 1.41 -6.49
N ILE A 136 2.36 0.58 -6.94
CA ILE A 136 1.40 0.95 -8.00
C ILE A 136 0.67 2.28 -7.70
N GLN A 137 0.25 2.51 -6.44
CA GLN A 137 -0.46 3.73 -6.05
C GLN A 137 0.38 5.00 -6.25
N GLY A 138 1.65 4.97 -5.84
CA GLY A 138 2.53 6.13 -5.94
C GLY A 138 2.98 6.39 -7.38
N PHE A 139 3.19 5.32 -8.17
CA PHE A 139 3.38 5.43 -9.61
C PHE A 139 2.16 6.08 -10.30
N LYS A 140 0.93 5.70 -9.92
CA LYS A 140 -0.32 6.29 -10.42
C LYS A 140 -0.48 7.80 -10.12
N LYS A 141 0.25 8.38 -9.15
CA LYS A 141 0.25 9.85 -8.93
C LYS A 141 0.83 10.62 -10.12
N TYR A 142 1.68 9.98 -10.92
CA TYR A 142 2.30 10.58 -12.08
C TYR A 142 1.45 10.34 -13.32
N VAL A 143 0.63 11.34 -13.66
CA VAL A 143 -0.37 11.33 -14.76
C VAL A 143 0.20 10.84 -16.11
N LYS A 144 1.51 10.97 -16.33
CA LYS A 144 2.21 10.47 -17.52
C LYS A 144 3.59 9.92 -17.15
N ALA A 145 4.03 8.92 -17.92
CA ALA A 145 5.40 8.41 -17.91
C ALA A 145 6.48 9.51 -18.03
N THR A 146 6.20 10.60 -18.75
CA THR A 146 7.13 11.75 -18.86
C THR A 146 7.38 12.38 -17.50
N ALA A 147 6.34 12.64 -16.69
CA ALA A 147 6.49 13.28 -15.38
C ALA A 147 7.35 12.47 -14.40
N ILE A 148 7.37 11.15 -14.52
CA ILE A 148 8.29 10.27 -13.77
C ILE A 148 9.73 10.52 -14.21
N LYS A 149 9.99 10.56 -15.51
CA LYS A 149 11.32 10.88 -16.06
C LYS A 149 11.77 12.28 -15.68
N ASP A 150 10.90 13.27 -15.83
CA ASP A 150 11.21 14.67 -15.56
C ASP A 150 11.60 14.86 -14.09
N LYS A 151 10.85 14.26 -13.16
CA LYS A 151 11.15 14.29 -11.72
C LYS A 151 12.40 13.48 -11.36
N PHE A 152 12.61 12.31 -11.96
CA PHE A 152 13.83 11.49 -11.75
C PHE A 152 15.10 12.26 -12.16
N HIS A 153 15.13 12.82 -13.38
CA HIS A 153 16.27 13.63 -13.84
C HIS A 153 16.46 14.90 -13.01
N HIS A 154 15.38 15.54 -12.54
CA HIS A 154 15.47 16.69 -11.65
C HIS A 154 16.14 16.32 -10.31
N LEU A 155 15.72 15.22 -9.68
CA LEU A 155 16.30 14.75 -8.42
C LEU A 155 17.77 14.36 -8.56
N ILE A 156 18.15 13.69 -9.66
CA ILE A 156 19.56 13.40 -9.97
C ILE A 156 20.37 14.70 -10.11
N LYS A 157 19.83 15.69 -10.82
CA LYS A 157 20.51 16.98 -11.01
C LYS A 157 20.63 17.81 -9.72
N GLU A 158 19.60 17.82 -8.86
CA GLU A 158 19.69 18.43 -7.53
C GLU A 158 20.74 17.71 -6.67
N PHE A 159 20.80 16.38 -6.72
CA PHE A 159 21.76 15.57 -5.98
C PHE A 159 23.20 15.82 -6.44
N GLU A 160 23.49 15.71 -7.74
CA GLU A 160 24.83 15.93 -8.30
C GLU A 160 25.35 17.34 -8.02
N ALA A 161 24.48 18.37 -8.10
CA ALA A 161 24.83 19.74 -7.75
C ALA A 161 25.22 19.88 -6.27
N VAL A 162 24.41 19.36 -5.35
CA VAL A 162 24.65 19.53 -3.91
C VAL A 162 25.84 18.67 -3.41
N MET A 163 26.06 17.49 -4.00
CA MET A 163 27.27 16.69 -3.74
C MET A 163 28.54 17.45 -4.18
N SER A 164 28.47 18.18 -5.31
CA SER A 164 29.54 19.07 -5.76
C SER A 164 29.73 20.26 -4.82
N ASP A 165 28.65 20.93 -4.37
CA ASP A 165 28.71 22.04 -3.41
C ASP A 165 29.42 21.63 -2.10
N LEU A 166 29.15 20.41 -1.62
CA LEU A 166 29.78 19.84 -0.42
C LEU A 166 31.20 19.29 -0.66
N SER A 167 31.70 19.34 -1.89
CA SER A 167 32.98 18.73 -2.29
C SER A 167 33.08 17.25 -1.89
N PHE A 168 31.98 16.50 -2.03
CA PHE A 168 31.94 15.06 -1.79
C PHE A 168 32.36 14.30 -3.06
N THR A 169 33.15 13.24 -2.90
CA THR A 169 33.59 12.40 -4.02
C THR A 169 32.40 11.66 -4.64
N MET A 170 32.11 11.92 -5.92
CA MET A 170 31.11 11.18 -6.69
C MET A 170 31.77 10.18 -7.63
N ALA A 171 31.48 8.88 -7.47
CA ALA A 171 31.85 7.86 -8.44
C ALA A 171 30.86 7.76 -9.63
N ILE A 172 29.64 8.27 -9.46
CA ILE A 172 28.48 8.09 -10.36
C ILE A 172 28.51 9.05 -11.57
N ALA A 173 29.40 10.03 -11.60
CA ALA A 173 29.42 11.10 -12.62
C ALA A 173 29.88 10.67 -14.03
N ASN A 174 29.95 9.37 -14.32
CA ASN A 174 30.27 8.84 -15.65
C ASN A 174 29.02 8.82 -16.55
N ASP A 175 29.14 9.30 -17.79
CA ASP A 175 28.03 9.33 -18.74
C ASP A 175 27.50 7.93 -19.11
N GLU A 176 28.33 6.89 -18.99
CA GLU A 176 27.88 5.50 -19.12
C GLU A 176 26.93 5.09 -17.98
N GLN A 177 27.14 5.56 -16.75
CA GLN A 177 26.18 5.30 -15.66
C GLN A 177 24.87 6.04 -15.91
N ARG A 178 24.93 7.28 -16.42
CA ARG A 178 23.72 8.02 -16.83
C ARG A 178 22.97 7.31 -17.96
N ARG A 179 23.67 6.62 -18.87
CA ARG A 179 23.05 5.77 -19.90
C ARG A 179 22.32 4.57 -19.29
N LEU A 180 22.98 3.83 -18.39
CA LEU A 180 22.39 2.69 -17.67
C LEU A 180 21.19 3.09 -16.79
N ASP A 181 21.27 4.24 -16.12
CA ASP A 181 20.18 4.85 -15.35
C ASP A 181 18.96 5.15 -16.26
N GLN A 182 19.20 5.76 -17.43
CA GLN A 182 18.16 6.10 -18.40
C GLN A 182 17.56 4.86 -19.06
N GLU A 183 18.36 3.83 -19.37
CA GLU A 183 17.87 2.54 -19.88
C GLU A 183 16.99 1.84 -18.84
N SER A 184 17.48 1.70 -17.61
CA SER A 184 16.72 1.19 -16.45
C SER A 184 15.38 1.90 -16.23
N LEU A 185 15.38 3.23 -16.29
CA LEU A 185 14.19 4.08 -16.18
C LEU A 185 13.19 3.86 -17.32
N ASN A 186 13.68 3.67 -18.55
CA ASN A 186 12.83 3.42 -19.71
C ASN A 186 12.18 2.03 -19.63
N GLU A 187 12.93 1.01 -19.23
CA GLU A 187 12.46 -0.37 -19.11
C GLU A 187 11.39 -0.54 -18.04
N ASP A 188 11.63 -0.07 -16.81
CA ASP A 188 10.64 -0.16 -15.72
C ASP A 188 9.35 0.60 -16.08
N ILE A 189 9.47 1.81 -16.66
CA ILE A 189 8.31 2.56 -17.15
C ILE A 189 7.57 1.80 -18.25
N ALA A 190 8.27 1.16 -19.20
CA ALA A 190 7.63 0.38 -20.26
C ALA A 190 6.94 -0.87 -19.70
N GLN A 191 7.59 -1.60 -18.81
CA GLN A 191 7.06 -2.80 -18.15
C GLN A 191 5.84 -2.47 -17.27
N MET A 192 5.88 -1.37 -16.51
CA MET A 192 4.76 -0.90 -15.71
C MET A 192 3.58 -0.43 -16.58
N ASN A 193 3.82 0.33 -17.65
CA ASN A 193 2.75 0.71 -18.57
C ASN A 193 2.13 -0.50 -19.30
N LYS A 194 2.92 -1.49 -19.70
CA LYS A 194 2.40 -2.76 -20.25
C LYS A 194 1.55 -3.49 -19.22
N PHE A 195 2.07 -3.66 -17.99
CA PHE A 195 1.35 -4.32 -16.90
C PHE A 195 0.01 -3.64 -16.58
N LEU A 196 0.00 -2.32 -16.43
CA LEU A 196 -1.22 -1.53 -16.19
C LEU A 196 -2.23 -1.61 -17.35
N LYS A 197 -1.76 -1.80 -18.59
CA LYS A 197 -2.64 -2.03 -19.75
C LYS A 197 -3.25 -3.43 -19.73
N GLU A 198 -2.44 -4.47 -19.57
CA GLU A 198 -2.92 -5.87 -19.63
C GLU A 198 -3.81 -6.26 -18.41
N ILE A 199 -3.70 -5.52 -17.30
CA ILE A 199 -4.58 -5.69 -16.11
C ILE A 199 -5.88 -4.86 -16.16
N GLN A 200 -6.18 -4.19 -17.29
CA GLN A 200 -7.37 -3.33 -17.44
C GLN A 200 -8.69 -4.07 -17.14
N GLY A 201 -8.79 -5.38 -17.42
CA GLY A 201 -9.98 -6.21 -17.21
C GLY A 201 -10.43 -6.46 -15.76
N GLY A 202 -9.91 -5.71 -14.77
CA GLY A 202 -10.39 -5.80 -13.38
C GLY A 202 -9.98 -4.67 -12.43
N ILE A 203 -9.11 -3.73 -12.86
CA ILE A 203 -8.61 -2.64 -11.99
C ILE A 203 -8.68 -1.25 -12.67
N ILE A 204 -8.76 -1.18 -14.01
CA ILE A 204 -8.55 0.08 -14.76
C ILE A 204 -9.49 0.17 -15.99
N GLU A 205 -10.80 0.13 -15.76
CA GLU A 205 -11.76 0.69 -16.72
C GLU A 205 -11.70 2.23 -16.75
N GLN A 206 -12.30 2.84 -17.77
CA GLN A 206 -12.30 4.29 -18.02
C GLN A 206 -13.16 5.13 -17.04
N ASN A 207 -13.66 4.53 -15.95
CA ASN A 207 -14.52 5.18 -14.97
C ASN A 207 -13.78 5.47 -13.66
N ASP A 208 -13.99 6.68 -13.10
CA ASP A 208 -13.43 7.11 -11.81
C ASP A 208 -13.84 6.22 -10.61
N THR A 209 -14.77 5.29 -10.80
CA THR A 209 -15.36 4.44 -9.76
C THR A 209 -14.30 3.65 -8.99
N ILE A 210 -13.47 2.84 -9.66
CA ILE A 210 -12.50 1.95 -8.97
C ILE A 210 -11.42 2.77 -8.24
N ASN A 211 -10.93 3.86 -8.83
CA ASN A 211 -9.98 4.74 -8.13
C ASN A 211 -10.62 5.42 -6.91
N THR A 212 -11.91 5.77 -6.92
CA THR A 212 -12.60 6.28 -5.71
C THR A 212 -12.86 5.19 -4.68
N VAL A 213 -13.26 3.98 -5.08
CA VAL A 213 -13.38 2.81 -4.18
C VAL A 213 -12.06 2.56 -3.45
N LEU A 214 -10.94 2.65 -4.17
CA LEU A 214 -9.60 2.60 -3.59
C LEU A 214 -9.37 3.68 -2.54
N GLN A 215 -9.72 4.93 -2.84
CA GLN A 215 -9.60 6.06 -1.90
C GLN A 215 -10.50 5.91 -0.67
N GLU A 216 -11.76 5.46 -0.84
CA GLU A 216 -12.67 5.18 0.28
C GLU A 216 -12.11 4.07 1.19
N VAL A 217 -11.59 2.98 0.62
CA VAL A 217 -10.93 1.90 1.37
C VAL A 217 -9.69 2.43 2.12
N ILE A 218 -8.85 3.27 1.50
CA ILE A 218 -7.68 3.88 2.16
C ILE A 218 -8.10 4.82 3.31
N ILE A 219 -9.12 5.65 3.12
CA ILE A 219 -9.58 6.60 4.14
C ILE A 219 -10.19 5.85 5.33
N MET A 220 -11.05 4.85 5.09
CA MET A 220 -11.60 3.99 6.14
C MET A 220 -10.49 3.21 6.86
N LYS A 221 -9.54 2.62 6.12
CA LYS A 221 -8.34 1.96 6.66
C LYS A 221 -7.57 2.88 7.62
N ASN A 222 -7.27 4.11 7.21
CA ASN A 222 -6.53 5.07 8.04
C ASN A 222 -7.32 5.44 9.30
N LYS A 223 -8.66 5.55 9.21
CA LYS A 223 -9.55 5.81 10.36
C LYS A 223 -9.56 4.61 11.34
N VAL A 224 -9.50 3.37 10.84
CA VAL A 224 -9.38 2.14 11.64
C VAL A 224 -8.02 2.01 12.32
N ASP A 225 -6.92 2.38 11.66
CA ASP A 225 -5.60 2.40 12.31
C ASP A 225 -5.52 3.48 13.41
N GLN A 226 -6.11 4.67 13.20
CA GLN A 226 -6.15 5.74 14.21
C GLN A 226 -6.95 5.37 15.48
N LEU A 227 -7.89 4.42 15.40
CA LEU A 227 -8.61 3.90 16.58
C LEU A 227 -7.73 3.03 17.49
N LYS A 228 -6.53 2.62 17.07
CA LYS A 228 -5.59 1.85 17.91
C LYS A 228 -4.84 2.70 18.92
N ASP A 229 -4.54 3.96 18.59
CA ASP A 229 -3.68 4.84 19.41
C ASP A 229 -4.45 5.57 20.53
N GLN A 230 -5.77 5.67 20.45
CA GLN A 230 -6.56 6.52 21.36
C GLN A 230 -7.10 5.77 22.58
N ARG A 231 -6.25 5.59 23.60
CA ARG A 231 -6.70 5.33 24.98
C ARG A 231 -7.31 6.59 25.62
N ARG A 232 -8.50 7.03 25.17
CA ARG A 232 -9.29 8.09 25.80
C ARG A 232 -10.79 7.75 25.81
N PRO A 233 -11.46 7.68 26.97
CA PRO A 233 -12.90 7.35 27.05
C PRO A 233 -13.83 8.45 26.54
N ASP A 234 -13.36 9.70 26.47
CA ASP A 234 -14.22 10.89 26.54
C ASP A 234 -14.61 11.51 25.19
N LEU A 235 -14.32 10.83 24.08
CA LEU A 235 -14.82 11.21 22.75
C LEU A 235 -16.16 10.49 22.50
N PRO A 236 -17.27 11.22 22.24
CA PRO A 236 -18.54 10.57 21.90
C PRO A 236 -18.36 9.75 20.61
N ILE A 237 -18.88 8.52 20.61
CA ILE A 237 -18.70 7.52 19.55
C ILE A 237 -19.44 7.98 18.28
N SER A 238 -18.77 8.82 17.49
CA SER A 238 -19.34 9.46 16.31
C SER A 238 -19.28 8.52 15.10
N GLU A 239 -20.35 7.73 14.96
CA GLU A 239 -20.61 6.79 13.86
C GLU A 239 -19.49 5.75 13.64
N THR A 240 -19.56 4.65 14.41
CA THR A 240 -18.71 3.46 14.21
C THR A 240 -18.85 2.89 12.81
N LEU A 241 -17.74 2.36 12.28
CA LEU A 241 -17.62 1.87 10.90
C LEU A 241 -18.33 0.51 10.71
N LYS A 242 -19.65 0.48 10.89
CA LYS A 242 -20.46 -0.76 10.83
C LYS A 242 -20.74 -1.18 9.39
N ALA A 243 -20.82 -2.49 9.16
CA ALA A 243 -21.12 -3.07 7.86
C ALA A 243 -22.52 -2.67 7.35
N THR A 244 -22.77 -2.85 6.05
CA THR A 244 -24.11 -2.66 5.48
C THR A 244 -25.08 -3.68 6.09
N THR A 245 -26.09 -3.23 6.84
CA THR A 245 -27.21 -4.09 7.24
C THR A 245 -28.23 -4.19 6.12
N ILE A 246 -28.74 -5.39 5.88
CA ILE A 246 -29.82 -5.71 4.94
C ILE A 246 -31.05 -6.13 5.76
N GLU A 247 -32.20 -5.54 5.46
CA GLU A 247 -33.48 -5.90 6.08
C GLU A 247 -33.85 -7.35 5.71
N PRO A 248 -34.24 -8.22 6.66
CA PRO A 248 -34.56 -9.63 6.36
C PRO A 248 -35.62 -9.81 5.28
N LYS A 249 -36.60 -8.90 5.21
CA LYS A 249 -37.67 -8.86 4.21
C LYS A 249 -37.19 -8.62 2.76
N ASP A 250 -35.99 -8.08 2.57
CA ASP A 250 -35.39 -7.84 1.25
C ASP A 250 -34.74 -9.13 0.69
N ILE A 251 -34.60 -10.17 1.52
CA ILE A 251 -34.03 -11.47 1.18
C ILE A 251 -35.19 -12.47 1.04
N MET A 252 -35.45 -12.91 -0.19
CA MET A 252 -36.53 -13.85 -0.52
C MET A 252 -35.97 -15.22 -0.89
N ASP A 253 -36.80 -16.26 -0.84
CA ASP A 253 -36.44 -17.57 -1.38
C ASP A 253 -36.35 -17.56 -2.92
N PRO A 254 -35.56 -18.48 -3.53
CA PRO A 254 -35.52 -18.65 -4.98
C PRO A 254 -36.91 -19.01 -5.54
N LEU A 255 -37.27 -18.44 -6.70
CA LEU A 255 -38.57 -18.67 -7.36
C LEU A 255 -38.85 -20.15 -7.69
N VAL A 256 -37.80 -20.97 -7.81
CA VAL A 256 -37.87 -22.42 -7.98
C VAL A 256 -36.77 -23.06 -7.14
N GLY A 257 -37.12 -23.54 -5.95
CA GLY A 257 -36.18 -24.20 -5.04
C GLY A 257 -35.69 -25.56 -5.56
N LYS A 258 -34.38 -25.78 -5.49
CA LYS A 258 -33.68 -26.99 -5.94
C LYS A 258 -32.86 -27.59 -4.81
N LYS A 259 -32.54 -28.89 -4.89
CA LYS A 259 -31.60 -29.55 -3.95
C LYS A 259 -30.19 -28.96 -3.95
N THR A 260 -29.82 -28.20 -5.00
CA THR A 260 -28.54 -27.48 -5.15
C THR A 260 -28.48 -26.15 -4.39
N ASP A 261 -29.61 -25.69 -3.85
CA ASP A 261 -29.74 -24.35 -3.27
C ASP A 261 -29.38 -24.31 -1.76
N CYS A 262 -28.75 -25.39 -1.28
CA CYS A 262 -28.18 -25.54 0.06
C CYS A 262 -26.80 -26.21 -0.05
N ARG A 263 -25.82 -25.78 0.75
CA ARG A 263 -24.47 -26.35 0.81
C ARG A 263 -23.99 -26.58 2.25
N GLY A 264 -23.10 -27.54 2.40
CA GLY A 264 -22.55 -28.00 3.68
C GLY A 264 -22.81 -29.49 3.89
N LYS A 265 -21.90 -30.17 4.58
CA LYS A 265 -22.07 -31.60 4.97
C LYS A 265 -22.60 -31.78 6.40
N LYS A 266 -22.58 -30.70 7.19
CA LYS A 266 -23.10 -30.54 8.55
C LYS A 266 -23.49 -29.07 8.74
N GLU A 267 -24.25 -28.76 9.79
CA GLU A 267 -24.56 -27.38 10.15
C GLU A 267 -23.31 -26.60 10.62
N PRO A 268 -23.28 -25.26 10.44
CA PRO A 268 -24.28 -24.43 9.76
C PRO A 268 -24.27 -24.61 8.23
N PHE A 269 -25.45 -24.77 7.63
CA PHE A 269 -25.58 -24.82 6.18
C PHE A 269 -25.55 -23.42 5.55
N ILE A 270 -25.07 -23.35 4.31
CA ILE A 270 -25.10 -22.14 3.47
C ILE A 270 -26.33 -22.22 2.57
N TYR A 271 -27.23 -21.24 2.67
CA TYR A 271 -28.49 -21.22 1.92
C TYR A 271 -28.42 -20.24 0.75
N LYS A 272 -28.98 -20.63 -0.40
CA LYS A 272 -29.18 -19.75 -1.54
C LYS A 272 -30.50 -18.98 -1.38
N LYS A 273 -30.46 -17.66 -1.58
CA LYS A 273 -31.60 -16.75 -1.53
C LYS A 273 -31.55 -15.78 -2.71
N SER A 274 -32.56 -14.92 -2.83
CA SER A 274 -32.66 -13.83 -3.81
C SER A 274 -32.65 -12.49 -3.09
N TYR A 275 -31.75 -11.58 -3.49
CA TYR A 275 -31.67 -10.21 -2.98
C TYR A 275 -31.61 -9.23 -4.15
N LYS A 276 -32.60 -8.32 -4.26
CA LYS A 276 -32.73 -7.37 -5.38
C LYS A 276 -32.62 -8.05 -6.77
N ALA A 277 -33.23 -9.23 -6.90
CA ALA A 277 -33.20 -10.11 -8.08
C ALA A 277 -31.80 -10.67 -8.47
N MET A 278 -30.80 -10.58 -7.59
CA MET A 278 -29.53 -11.30 -7.69
C MET A 278 -29.58 -12.57 -6.85
N GLU A 279 -28.94 -13.65 -7.31
CA GLU A 279 -28.76 -14.87 -6.51
C GLU A 279 -27.63 -14.65 -5.49
N VAL A 280 -27.93 -14.90 -4.21
CA VAL A 280 -27.02 -14.67 -3.09
C VAL A 280 -26.89 -15.90 -2.20
N ALA A 281 -25.74 -16.05 -1.56
CA ALA A 281 -25.52 -17.00 -0.47
C ALA A 281 -25.69 -16.29 0.88
N CYS A 282 -26.47 -16.89 1.76
CA CYS A 282 -26.56 -16.53 3.17
C CYS A 282 -25.72 -17.53 3.98
N ILE A 283 -24.62 -17.05 4.57
CA ILE A 283 -23.67 -17.84 5.35
C ILE A 283 -23.87 -17.49 6.83
N PRO A 284 -24.42 -18.39 7.68
CA PRO A 284 -24.57 -18.13 9.11
C PRO A 284 -23.21 -17.91 9.78
N ARG A 285 -23.10 -16.88 10.62
CA ARG A 285 -21.82 -16.50 11.21
C ARG A 285 -21.98 -15.82 12.57
N ALA A 286 -21.28 -16.36 13.58
CA ALA A 286 -21.18 -15.71 14.89
C ALA A 286 -20.29 -14.46 14.81
N ILE A 287 -20.91 -13.31 14.58
CA ILE A 287 -20.28 -11.99 14.61
C ILE A 287 -20.74 -11.30 15.90
N PRO A 288 -19.82 -10.87 16.79
CA PRO A 288 -20.19 -10.12 17.99
C PRO A 288 -20.92 -8.81 17.64
N GLU A 289 -22.03 -8.56 18.33
CA GLU A 289 -22.84 -7.34 18.20
C GLU A 289 -22.55 -6.29 19.29
N ASP A 290 -21.67 -6.61 20.24
CA ASP A 290 -21.27 -5.69 21.30
C ASP A 290 -20.37 -4.56 20.77
N ASP A 291 -20.25 -3.46 21.50
CA ASP A 291 -19.33 -2.37 21.11
C ASP A 291 -17.87 -2.66 21.54
N SER A 292 -17.47 -3.94 21.59
CA SER A 292 -16.09 -4.31 21.95
C SER A 292 -15.08 -3.87 20.88
N PRO A 293 -13.78 -3.71 21.23
CA PRO A 293 -12.73 -3.44 20.25
C PRO A 293 -12.58 -4.56 19.20
N GLN A 294 -12.98 -5.79 19.53
CA GLN A 294 -12.95 -6.93 18.62
C GLN A 294 -14.12 -6.90 17.63
N ALA A 295 -15.35 -6.68 18.12
CA ALA A 295 -16.53 -6.48 17.27
C ALA A 295 -16.37 -5.31 16.31
N ASN A 296 -15.93 -4.15 16.80
CA ASN A 296 -15.69 -2.97 15.98
C ASN A 296 -14.62 -3.19 14.90
N LYS A 297 -13.59 -4.00 15.18
CA LYS A 297 -12.60 -4.42 14.18
C LYS A 297 -13.22 -5.32 13.10
N ILE A 298 -14.02 -6.31 13.48
CA ILE A 298 -14.71 -7.23 12.55
C ILE A 298 -15.71 -6.46 11.68
N GLN A 299 -16.53 -5.59 12.27
CA GLN A 299 -17.46 -4.70 11.58
C GLN A 299 -16.73 -3.81 10.56
N ALA A 300 -15.57 -3.26 10.93
CA ALA A 300 -14.77 -2.44 10.02
C ALA A 300 -14.13 -3.25 8.87
N GLN A 301 -13.67 -4.48 9.11
CA GLN A 301 -13.20 -5.39 8.06
C GLN A 301 -14.35 -5.72 7.07
N LEU A 302 -15.56 -5.95 7.57
CA LEU A 302 -16.76 -6.20 6.76
C LEU A 302 -17.20 -4.95 5.97
N ALA A 303 -17.11 -3.76 6.55
CA ALA A 303 -17.36 -2.50 5.84
C ALA A 303 -16.38 -2.27 4.68
N ILE A 304 -15.09 -2.63 4.87
CA ILE A 304 -14.08 -2.61 3.79
C ILE A 304 -14.44 -3.63 2.70
N LEU A 305 -14.80 -4.86 3.05
CA LEU A 305 -15.24 -5.89 2.09
C LEU A 305 -16.44 -5.43 1.24
N GLY A 306 -17.36 -4.66 1.84
CA GLY A 306 -18.51 -4.08 1.14
C GLY A 306 -18.15 -3.06 0.06
N LYS A 307 -16.92 -2.55 0.05
CA LYS A 307 -16.36 -1.71 -1.04
C LYS A 307 -15.57 -2.52 -2.06
N LEU A 308 -14.93 -3.62 -1.65
CA LEU A 308 -14.15 -4.48 -2.55
C LEU A 308 -15.02 -5.25 -3.58
N ARG A 309 -16.36 -5.28 -3.37
CA ARG A 309 -17.37 -5.89 -4.25
C ARG A 309 -17.31 -5.43 -5.73
N ASP A 310 -16.74 -4.26 -6.01
CA ASP A 310 -16.69 -3.71 -7.36
C ASP A 310 -15.55 -4.31 -8.22
N SER A 311 -14.69 -5.17 -7.63
CA SER A 311 -13.69 -5.96 -8.36
C SER A 311 -14.24 -7.31 -8.83
N PRO A 312 -14.00 -7.75 -10.08
CA PRO A 312 -14.60 -8.97 -10.62
C PRO A 312 -14.10 -10.26 -9.92
N ASN A 313 -12.83 -10.27 -9.51
CA ASN A 313 -12.14 -11.45 -8.94
C ASN A 313 -12.19 -11.51 -7.41
N ILE A 314 -12.99 -10.67 -6.76
CA ILE A 314 -13.30 -10.72 -5.34
C ILE A 314 -14.76 -11.20 -5.18
N LEU A 315 -15.03 -12.02 -4.16
CA LEU A 315 -16.40 -12.42 -3.85
C LEU A 315 -17.19 -11.21 -3.31
N LYS A 316 -18.26 -10.82 -3.99
CA LYS A 316 -19.08 -9.67 -3.61
C LYS A 316 -19.76 -9.89 -2.26
N PHE A 317 -19.42 -9.06 -1.28
CA PHE A 317 -20.16 -8.91 -0.04
C PHE A 317 -21.22 -7.80 -0.18
N TYR A 318 -22.48 -8.12 0.12
CA TYR A 318 -23.59 -7.18 0.05
C TYR A 318 -23.92 -6.57 1.42
N GLY A 319 -23.88 -7.37 2.48
CA GLY A 319 -24.21 -6.93 3.83
C GLY A 319 -24.47 -8.07 4.83
N LEU A 320 -24.78 -7.69 6.07
CA LEU A 320 -25.23 -8.58 7.14
C LEU A 320 -26.75 -8.55 7.23
N SER A 321 -27.37 -9.66 7.63
CA SER A 321 -28.81 -9.71 7.94
C SER A 321 -29.10 -10.72 9.06
N HIS A 322 -30.32 -10.71 9.59
CA HIS A 322 -30.77 -11.65 10.61
C HIS A 322 -31.86 -12.55 10.03
N LEU A 323 -31.55 -13.82 9.79
CA LEU A 323 -32.50 -14.84 9.33
C LEU A 323 -32.65 -15.90 10.42
N ASP A 324 -33.88 -16.26 10.75
CA ASP A 324 -34.20 -17.33 11.71
C ASP A 324 -33.45 -17.20 13.07
N ASN A 325 -33.36 -15.97 13.57
CA ASN A 325 -32.62 -15.54 14.76
C ASN A 325 -31.09 -15.79 14.72
N GLN A 326 -30.51 -16.04 13.55
CA GLN A 326 -29.06 -16.11 13.33
C GLN A 326 -28.60 -14.94 12.46
N MET A 327 -27.42 -14.38 12.76
CA MET A 327 -26.79 -13.42 11.85
C MET A 327 -26.17 -14.16 10.65
N VAL A 328 -26.46 -13.69 9.44
CA VAL A 328 -25.94 -14.23 8.19
C VAL A 328 -25.12 -13.17 7.44
N MET A 329 -24.03 -13.60 6.83
CA MET A 329 -23.31 -12.84 5.82
C MET A 329 -23.95 -13.07 4.45
N VAL A 330 -24.32 -11.99 3.74
CA VAL A 330 -24.92 -12.04 2.41
C VAL A 330 -23.85 -11.75 1.34
N VAL A 331 -23.54 -12.74 0.51
CA VAL A 331 -22.53 -12.67 -0.57
C VAL A 331 -23.13 -13.14 -1.91
N GLU A 332 -22.46 -12.91 -3.04
CA GLU A 332 -22.93 -13.47 -4.33
C GLU A 332 -22.87 -15.00 -4.37
N TRP A 333 -23.85 -15.63 -5.02
CA TRP A 333 -23.88 -17.08 -5.17
C TRP A 333 -22.96 -17.53 -6.31
N ALA A 334 -21.76 -18.02 -5.96
CA ALA A 334 -20.86 -18.68 -6.90
C ALA A 334 -21.30 -20.14 -7.11
N GLU A 335 -21.73 -20.50 -8.32
CA GLU A 335 -22.59 -21.67 -8.56
C GLU A 335 -21.87 -23.02 -8.48
N LEU A 336 -20.55 -23.07 -8.68
CA LEU A 336 -19.76 -24.30 -8.63
C LEU A 336 -19.13 -24.59 -7.25
N GLY A 337 -19.28 -23.67 -6.28
CA GLY A 337 -18.68 -23.80 -4.95
C GLY A 337 -17.24 -23.28 -4.92
N SER A 338 -16.41 -23.83 -4.03
CA SER A 338 -14.98 -23.55 -4.00
C SER A 338 -14.23 -24.26 -5.14
N LEU A 339 -13.09 -23.72 -5.56
CA LEU A 339 -12.22 -24.33 -6.58
C LEU A 339 -11.72 -25.72 -6.13
N ARG A 340 -11.59 -25.93 -4.81
CA ARG A 340 -11.38 -27.27 -4.23
C ARG A 340 -12.55 -28.23 -4.48
N GLU A 341 -13.79 -27.79 -4.31
CA GLU A 341 -14.97 -28.62 -4.62
C GLU A 341 -15.08 -28.89 -6.13
N VAL A 342 -14.69 -27.94 -6.98
CA VAL A 342 -14.59 -28.15 -8.44
C VAL A 342 -13.59 -29.25 -8.77
N TYR A 343 -12.33 -29.16 -8.32
CA TYR A 343 -11.32 -30.16 -8.67
C TYR A 343 -11.55 -31.53 -8.00
N ASN A 344 -12.31 -31.60 -6.91
CA ASN A 344 -12.77 -32.87 -6.32
C ASN A 344 -13.97 -33.50 -7.07
N THR A 345 -14.48 -32.85 -8.13
CA THR A 345 -15.65 -33.30 -8.89
C THR A 345 -15.37 -33.42 -10.40
N TYR A 346 -14.42 -32.65 -10.93
CA TYR A 346 -14.09 -32.54 -12.35
C TYR A 346 -12.61 -32.24 -12.56
N ASP A 347 -11.98 -32.90 -13.54
CA ASP A 347 -10.64 -32.51 -13.99
C ASP A 347 -10.70 -31.19 -14.77
N ILE A 348 -9.83 -30.24 -14.45
CA ILE A 348 -9.80 -28.91 -15.07
C ILE A 348 -8.82 -28.92 -16.25
N ALA A 349 -9.28 -28.48 -17.44
CA ALA A 349 -8.44 -28.40 -18.62
C ALA A 349 -7.28 -27.39 -18.44
N TRP A 350 -6.07 -27.73 -18.93
CA TRP A 350 -4.87 -26.90 -18.75
C TRP A 350 -5.01 -25.43 -19.19
N PRO A 351 -5.63 -25.09 -20.33
CA PRO A 351 -5.92 -23.69 -20.67
C PRO A 351 -6.81 -22.97 -19.64
N SER A 352 -7.78 -23.68 -19.06
CA SER A 352 -8.66 -23.17 -18.01
C SER A 352 -7.92 -23.00 -16.68
N LYS A 353 -6.99 -23.90 -16.32
CA LYS A 353 -6.08 -23.72 -15.17
C LYS A 353 -5.28 -22.43 -15.28
N VAL A 354 -4.73 -22.14 -16.47
CA VAL A 354 -3.99 -20.89 -16.75
C VAL A 354 -4.88 -19.66 -16.60
N GLN A 355 -6.11 -19.68 -17.16
CA GLN A 355 -7.03 -18.55 -17.05
C GLN A 355 -7.48 -18.31 -15.59
N ILE A 356 -7.80 -19.38 -14.85
CA ILE A 356 -8.14 -19.31 -13.42
C ILE A 356 -6.97 -18.74 -12.61
N ALA A 357 -5.74 -19.23 -12.84
CA ALA A 357 -4.54 -18.70 -12.21
C ALA A 357 -4.32 -17.20 -12.49
N LEU A 358 -4.50 -16.77 -13.75
CA LEU A 358 -4.40 -15.38 -14.17
C LEU A 358 -5.41 -14.47 -13.46
N ASP A 359 -6.66 -14.91 -13.36
CA ASP A 359 -7.74 -14.15 -12.72
C ASP A 359 -7.63 -14.10 -11.19
N ILE A 360 -7.12 -15.17 -10.55
CA ILE A 360 -6.72 -15.12 -9.12
C ILE A 360 -5.58 -14.09 -8.94
N CYS A 361 -4.59 -14.08 -9.84
CA CYS A 361 -3.49 -13.12 -9.80
C CYS A 361 -3.99 -11.65 -9.95
N ARG A 362 -5.04 -11.41 -10.74
CA ARG A 362 -5.73 -10.10 -10.82
C ARG A 362 -6.36 -9.72 -9.48
N GLY A 363 -7.07 -10.65 -8.82
CA GLY A 363 -7.66 -10.45 -7.50
C GLY A 363 -6.63 -10.12 -6.42
N ILE A 364 -5.52 -10.88 -6.34
CA ILE A 364 -4.43 -10.59 -5.38
C ILE A 364 -3.79 -9.23 -5.68
N THR A 365 -3.57 -8.88 -6.95
CA THR A 365 -3.02 -7.57 -7.34
C THR A 365 -3.95 -6.42 -6.93
N PHE A 366 -5.27 -6.59 -7.01
CA PHE A 366 -6.24 -5.62 -6.53
C PHE A 366 -6.14 -5.43 -5.01
N LEU A 367 -6.05 -6.51 -4.23
CA LEU A 367 -5.86 -6.45 -2.77
C LEU A 367 -4.54 -5.76 -2.39
N HIS A 368 -3.43 -6.09 -3.06
CA HIS A 368 -2.13 -5.42 -2.86
C HIS A 368 -2.20 -3.94 -3.24
N THR A 369 -2.96 -3.59 -4.28
CA THR A 369 -3.24 -2.20 -4.65
C THR A 369 -4.06 -1.48 -3.56
N CYS A 370 -4.99 -2.16 -2.87
CA CYS A 370 -5.65 -1.66 -1.64
C CYS A 370 -4.72 -1.65 -0.41
N SER A 371 -3.49 -2.17 -0.52
CA SER A 371 -2.58 -2.42 0.61
C SER A 371 -3.20 -3.29 1.70
N ILE A 372 -3.88 -4.36 1.25
CA ILE A 372 -4.45 -5.46 2.01
C ILE A 372 -3.70 -6.74 1.62
N LEU A 373 -3.39 -7.58 2.61
CA LEU A 373 -2.90 -8.95 2.45
C LEU A 373 -3.98 -9.92 2.96
N HIS A 374 -4.11 -11.07 2.32
CA HIS A 374 -5.13 -12.09 2.59
C HIS A 374 -4.71 -13.12 3.65
N HIS A 375 -3.44 -13.51 3.61
CA HIS A 375 -2.78 -14.58 4.40
C HIS A 375 -3.25 -16.02 4.17
N ASP A 376 -4.49 -16.27 3.73
CA ASP A 376 -5.00 -17.61 3.44
C ASP A 376 -5.36 -17.76 1.94
N ILE A 377 -4.34 -17.79 1.08
CA ILE A 377 -4.47 -17.98 -0.38
C ILE A 377 -4.32 -19.47 -0.72
N ARG A 378 -5.45 -20.14 -0.95
CA ARG A 378 -5.57 -21.57 -1.32
C ARG A 378 -6.87 -21.83 -2.10
N CYS A 379 -7.00 -22.93 -2.85
CA CYS A 379 -8.20 -23.17 -3.69
C CYS A 379 -9.50 -23.37 -2.89
N ALA A 380 -9.43 -23.74 -1.60
CA ALA A 380 -10.60 -23.71 -0.71
C ALA A 380 -11.21 -22.30 -0.53
N ASN A 381 -10.39 -21.24 -0.68
CA ASN A 381 -10.77 -19.84 -0.53
C ASN A 381 -11.00 -19.12 -1.87
N ILE A 382 -11.04 -19.86 -2.98
CA ILE A 382 -11.44 -19.34 -4.29
C ILE A 382 -12.81 -19.90 -4.62
N MET A 383 -13.81 -19.05 -4.80
CA MET A 383 -15.16 -19.44 -5.24
C MET A 383 -15.27 -19.36 -6.76
N MET A 384 -16.03 -20.26 -7.38
CA MET A 384 -16.09 -20.45 -8.83
C MET A 384 -17.51 -20.25 -9.38
N THR A 385 -17.66 -19.41 -10.41
CA THR A 385 -18.94 -19.23 -11.13
C THR A 385 -19.16 -20.31 -12.19
N LEU A 386 -20.38 -20.44 -12.75
CA LEU A 386 -20.65 -21.29 -13.92
C LEU A 386 -19.74 -20.99 -15.14
N ARG A 387 -19.19 -19.77 -15.22
CA ARG A 387 -18.27 -19.35 -16.30
C ARG A 387 -16.78 -19.62 -15.97
N LEU A 388 -16.51 -20.37 -14.89
CA LEU A 388 -15.17 -20.60 -14.34
C LEU A 388 -14.42 -19.32 -13.94
N GLU A 389 -15.14 -18.26 -13.57
CA GLU A 389 -14.53 -17.03 -13.06
C GLU A 389 -14.17 -17.23 -11.57
N PRO A 390 -12.90 -17.08 -11.17
CA PRO A 390 -12.49 -17.23 -9.78
C PRO A 390 -12.70 -15.96 -8.97
N LYS A 391 -13.13 -16.16 -7.72
CA LYS A 391 -13.53 -15.10 -6.77
C LYS A 391 -12.94 -15.35 -5.39
N ILE A 392 -11.98 -14.52 -4.98
CA ILE A 392 -11.30 -14.65 -3.69
C ILE A 392 -12.30 -14.39 -2.54
N THR A 393 -12.28 -15.27 -1.54
CA THR A 393 -13.01 -15.19 -0.27
C THR A 393 -12.14 -15.72 0.88
N GLY A 394 -12.64 -15.77 2.11
CA GLY A 394 -11.85 -16.24 3.27
C GLY A 394 -11.02 -15.14 3.94
N PHE A 395 -11.49 -13.89 3.86
CA PHE A 395 -10.83 -12.67 4.39
C PHE A 395 -10.71 -12.59 5.92
N GLU A 396 -10.83 -13.69 6.63
CA GLU A 396 -10.93 -13.76 8.09
C GLU A 396 -9.62 -13.34 8.75
N TYR A 397 -8.52 -13.80 8.17
CA TYR A 397 -7.17 -13.43 8.57
C TYR A 397 -6.68 -12.13 7.93
N ALA A 398 -7.36 -11.62 6.89
CA ALA A 398 -6.89 -10.54 6.03
C ALA A 398 -6.65 -9.23 6.79
N ARG A 399 -5.51 -8.58 6.53
CA ARG A 399 -5.10 -7.37 7.25
C ARG A 399 -4.31 -6.42 6.36
N LEU A 400 -3.98 -5.27 6.94
CA LEU A 400 -3.22 -4.20 6.31
C LEU A 400 -1.74 -4.57 6.23
N THR A 401 -1.05 -4.21 5.13
CA THR A 401 0.41 -4.41 4.97
C THR A 401 1.25 -3.85 6.12
N THR A 402 0.75 -2.83 6.81
CA THR A 402 1.37 -2.14 7.96
C THR A 402 1.01 -2.72 9.33
N SER A 403 0.09 -3.68 9.42
CA SER A 403 -0.36 -4.24 10.71
C SER A 403 0.45 -5.47 11.16
N ALA A 404 0.66 -5.58 12.47
CA ALA A 404 1.28 -6.72 13.13
C ALA A 404 0.59 -8.06 12.77
N THR A 405 1.33 -9.17 12.84
CA THR A 405 0.83 -10.51 12.49
C THR A 405 -0.36 -10.91 13.35
N THR A 406 -1.48 -11.26 12.71
CA THR A 406 -2.63 -11.89 13.38
C THR A 406 -2.22 -13.30 13.84
N SER A 407 -2.41 -13.64 15.12
CA SER A 407 -2.29 -15.03 15.58
C SER A 407 -3.40 -15.87 14.93
N MET A 408 -3.03 -16.93 14.21
CA MET A 408 -3.98 -17.81 13.52
C MET A 408 -4.44 -18.92 14.46
N THR A 409 -5.75 -19.14 14.54
CA THR A 409 -6.36 -20.18 15.37
C THR A 409 -6.33 -21.56 14.71
N GLU A 410 -6.45 -21.63 13.38
CA GLU A 410 -6.50 -22.87 12.60
C GLU A 410 -5.17 -23.11 11.85
N LEU A 411 -4.07 -23.06 12.59
CA LEU A 411 -2.72 -23.15 12.03
C LEU A 411 -2.42 -24.52 11.39
N THR A 412 -3.13 -25.57 11.83
CA THR A 412 -3.09 -26.94 11.27
C THR A 412 -3.46 -26.99 9.79
N ASP A 413 -4.45 -26.20 9.39
CA ASP A 413 -5.05 -26.31 8.06
C ASP A 413 -4.26 -25.48 7.05
N VAL A 414 -3.81 -24.28 7.45
CA VAL A 414 -3.13 -23.35 6.54
C VAL A 414 -1.65 -23.69 6.33
N VAL A 415 -1.04 -24.55 7.19
CA VAL A 415 0.40 -24.88 7.15
C VAL A 415 0.92 -25.26 5.75
N HIS A 416 0.12 -25.99 4.98
CA HIS A 416 0.44 -26.48 3.64
C HIS A 416 0.75 -25.36 2.62
N TRP A 417 0.28 -24.13 2.87
CA TRP A 417 0.49 -22.94 2.03
C TRP A 417 1.37 -21.86 2.71
N LEU A 418 1.94 -22.11 3.90
CA LEU A 418 2.76 -21.15 4.64
C LEU A 418 4.21 -21.08 4.14
N ALA A 419 4.74 -19.86 4.06
CA ALA A 419 6.11 -19.59 3.64
C ALA A 419 7.17 -20.02 4.69
N PRO A 420 8.39 -20.43 4.28
CA PRO A 420 9.44 -20.91 5.19
C PRO A 420 9.75 -19.96 6.35
N GLU A 421 9.84 -18.65 6.10
CA GLU A 421 10.09 -17.64 7.13
C GLU A 421 9.01 -17.61 8.23
N LYS A 422 7.77 -18.00 7.89
CA LYS A 422 6.66 -18.13 8.84
C LYS A 422 6.64 -19.46 9.59
N LEU A 423 7.22 -20.50 9.01
CA LEU A 423 7.43 -21.79 9.67
C LEU A 423 8.64 -21.75 10.63
N LYS A 424 9.66 -20.93 10.34
CA LYS A 424 10.83 -20.68 11.21
C LYS A 424 10.41 -19.96 12.50
N LEU A 425 9.96 -18.70 12.41
CA LEU A 425 9.68 -17.83 13.56
C LEU A 425 8.29 -17.19 13.45
N ALA A 426 7.28 -17.87 13.99
CA ALA A 426 5.88 -17.47 13.85
C ALA A 426 5.52 -16.15 14.57
N LYS A 427 6.27 -15.78 15.62
CA LYS A 427 6.03 -14.57 16.43
C LYS A 427 6.69 -13.32 15.84
N ASP A 428 7.94 -13.43 15.41
CA ASP A 428 8.83 -12.26 15.30
C ASP A 428 8.91 -11.69 13.88
N GLN A 429 8.73 -12.53 12.86
CA GLN A 429 8.71 -12.07 11.46
C GLN A 429 7.30 -11.60 11.05
N PRO A 430 7.13 -10.40 10.46
CA PRO A 430 5.83 -9.96 9.94
C PRO A 430 5.44 -10.74 8.68
N TYR A 431 4.16 -11.06 8.49
CA TYR A 431 3.70 -11.56 7.18
C TYR A 431 3.66 -10.38 6.20
N ASN A 432 4.29 -10.54 5.03
CA ASN A 432 4.42 -9.52 3.99
C ASN A 432 3.96 -10.06 2.61
N THR A 433 4.16 -9.27 1.55
CA THR A 433 3.80 -9.67 0.17
C THR A 433 4.59 -10.87 -0.36
N LYS A 434 5.84 -11.09 0.10
CA LYS A 434 6.64 -12.26 -0.29
C LYS A 434 6.12 -13.55 0.35
N CYS A 435 5.51 -13.49 1.54
CA CYS A 435 4.76 -14.61 2.10
C CYS A 435 3.55 -14.96 1.21
N GLU A 436 2.81 -13.96 0.74
CA GLU A 436 1.61 -14.17 -0.08
C GLU A 436 1.91 -14.68 -1.49
N ILE A 437 3.03 -14.25 -2.07
CA ILE A 437 3.57 -14.80 -3.33
C ILE A 437 3.92 -16.28 -3.18
N PHE A 438 4.46 -16.70 -2.02
CA PHE A 438 4.72 -18.12 -1.75
C PHE A 438 3.41 -18.92 -1.64
N SER A 439 2.43 -18.42 -0.88
CA SER A 439 1.11 -19.07 -0.77
C SER A 439 0.40 -19.16 -2.12
N PHE A 440 0.51 -18.14 -2.97
CA PHE A 440 0.04 -18.19 -4.36
C PHE A 440 0.80 -19.24 -5.19
N GLY A 441 2.11 -19.40 -5.02
CA GLY A 441 2.88 -20.49 -5.63
C GLY A 441 2.40 -21.89 -5.23
N MET A 442 2.05 -22.07 -3.95
CA MET A 442 1.44 -23.31 -3.45
C MET A 442 0.02 -23.53 -3.99
N LEU A 443 -0.78 -22.46 -4.16
CA LEU A 443 -2.09 -22.52 -4.85
C LEU A 443 -1.93 -22.91 -6.32
N LEU A 444 -0.95 -22.35 -7.04
CA LEU A 444 -0.69 -22.71 -8.44
C LEU A 444 -0.33 -24.20 -8.59
N TRP A 445 0.36 -24.78 -7.60
CA TRP A 445 0.61 -26.23 -7.51
C TRP A 445 -0.66 -27.02 -7.18
N GLU A 446 -1.46 -26.57 -6.20
CA GLU A 446 -2.74 -27.19 -5.82
C GLU A 446 -3.69 -27.28 -7.04
N LEU A 447 -3.79 -26.20 -7.82
CA LEU A 447 -4.55 -26.16 -9.07
C LEU A 447 -3.93 -27.01 -10.20
N ALA A 448 -2.60 -27.18 -10.22
CA ALA A 448 -1.95 -28.02 -11.22
C ALA A 448 -2.28 -29.50 -11.02
N PHE A 449 -2.13 -29.99 -9.79
CA PHE A 449 -2.24 -31.41 -9.44
C PHE A 449 -3.56 -31.82 -8.79
N GLU A 450 -4.48 -30.87 -8.58
CA GLU A 450 -5.87 -31.10 -8.12
C GLU A 450 -5.94 -31.86 -6.78
N LYS A 451 -4.98 -31.54 -5.89
CA LYS A 451 -4.82 -32.16 -4.57
C LYS A 451 -4.19 -31.19 -3.57
N ILE A 452 -4.46 -31.40 -2.29
CA ILE A 452 -3.91 -30.59 -1.19
C ILE A 452 -2.39 -30.83 -1.09
N PRO A 453 -1.53 -29.79 -0.99
CA PRO A 453 -0.09 -29.97 -0.83
C PRO A 453 0.20 -30.75 0.46
N TYR A 454 1.03 -31.79 0.40
CA TYR A 454 1.40 -32.64 1.55
C TYR A 454 0.22 -33.28 2.31
N GLU A 455 -0.95 -33.48 1.69
CA GLU A 455 -2.24 -33.88 2.32
C GLU A 455 -2.18 -34.98 3.41
N ASN A 456 -1.25 -35.93 3.28
CA ASN A 456 -1.11 -37.09 4.17
C ASN A 456 0.00 -36.91 5.24
N TRP A 457 0.48 -35.69 5.49
CA TRP A 457 1.60 -35.39 6.38
C TRP A 457 1.14 -34.56 7.59
N ASN A 458 1.80 -34.72 8.74
CA ASN A 458 1.53 -33.88 9.91
C ASN A 458 2.25 -32.52 9.81
N MET A 459 1.80 -31.55 10.61
CA MET A 459 2.32 -30.17 10.61
C MET A 459 3.84 -30.10 10.82
N GLU A 460 4.38 -30.95 11.70
CA GLU A 460 5.81 -31.00 12.05
C GLU A 460 6.66 -31.46 10.86
N ARG A 461 6.29 -32.58 10.22
CA ARG A 461 6.97 -33.09 9.01
C ARG A 461 6.89 -32.11 7.84
N ILE A 462 5.77 -31.42 7.66
CA ILE A 462 5.63 -30.36 6.64
C ILE A 462 6.61 -29.23 6.95
N LYS A 463 6.67 -28.78 8.21
CA LYS A 463 7.63 -27.76 8.67
C LYS A 463 9.06 -28.22 8.40
N GLU A 464 9.51 -29.36 8.91
CA GLU A 464 10.87 -29.89 8.69
C GLU A 464 11.25 -29.96 7.21
N TRP A 465 10.35 -30.49 6.37
CA TRP A 465 10.60 -30.63 4.93
C TRP A 465 10.75 -29.28 4.23
N VAL A 466 9.80 -28.36 4.43
CA VAL A 466 9.83 -27.01 3.83
C VAL A 466 11.02 -26.21 4.34
N LEU A 467 11.38 -26.35 5.63
CA LEU A 467 12.55 -25.71 6.23
C LEU A 467 13.88 -26.30 5.75
N SER A 468 13.93 -27.57 5.34
CA SER A 468 15.08 -28.18 4.66
C SER A 468 15.23 -27.74 3.19
N GLY A 469 14.50 -26.71 2.75
CA GLY A 469 14.51 -26.19 1.38
C GLY A 469 13.75 -27.05 0.36
N LYS A 470 13.16 -28.17 0.78
CA LYS A 470 12.43 -29.11 -0.08
C LYS A 470 11.00 -28.64 -0.32
N ARG A 471 10.38 -29.12 -1.39
CA ARG A 471 9.02 -28.76 -1.84
C ARG A 471 8.24 -30.01 -2.24
N GLU A 472 7.01 -29.83 -2.69
CA GLU A 472 6.21 -30.87 -3.32
C GLU A 472 6.79 -31.37 -4.65
N ARG A 473 6.36 -32.57 -5.09
CA ARG A 473 6.75 -33.12 -6.39
C ARG A 473 6.17 -32.27 -7.53
N LEU A 474 7.02 -31.88 -8.47
CA LEU A 474 6.64 -31.03 -9.61
C LEU A 474 7.05 -31.71 -10.94
N VAL A 475 6.36 -32.82 -11.24
CA VAL A 475 6.54 -33.66 -12.44
C VAL A 475 5.14 -34.00 -12.94
N PHE A 476 4.85 -33.68 -14.21
CA PHE A 476 3.56 -33.94 -14.84
C PHE A 476 3.56 -35.29 -15.58
N GLY A 477 2.38 -35.83 -15.86
CA GLY A 477 2.22 -36.96 -16.78
C GLY A 477 2.38 -36.54 -18.24
N ARG A 478 2.27 -37.50 -19.17
CA ARG A 478 2.38 -37.23 -20.61
C ARG A 478 1.05 -36.72 -21.17
N ASP A 479 1.13 -35.72 -22.05
CA ASP A 479 -0.03 -35.16 -22.75
C ASP A 479 0.37 -34.86 -24.22
N LYS A 480 -0.38 -34.01 -24.93
CA LYS A 480 0.02 -33.49 -26.24
C LYS A 480 1.23 -32.56 -26.08
N PRO A 481 2.15 -32.48 -27.06
CA PRO A 481 3.33 -31.61 -26.97
C PRO A 481 3.03 -30.13 -26.67
N GLU A 482 1.91 -29.60 -27.17
CA GLU A 482 1.42 -28.24 -26.87
C GLU A 482 1.07 -28.04 -25.38
N ILE A 483 0.55 -29.08 -24.73
CA ILE A 483 0.21 -29.09 -23.31
C ILE A 483 1.45 -29.38 -22.46
N GLU A 484 2.37 -30.23 -22.92
CA GLU A 484 3.67 -30.44 -22.27
C GLU A 484 4.53 -29.16 -22.27
N GLU A 485 4.46 -28.34 -23.33
CA GLU A 485 5.07 -27.00 -23.38
C GLU A 485 4.40 -26.05 -22.37
N LEU A 486 3.06 -25.96 -22.37
CA LEU A 486 2.27 -25.16 -21.42
C LEU A 486 2.61 -25.54 -19.96
N GLN A 487 2.63 -26.84 -19.65
CA GLN A 487 3.01 -27.39 -18.36
C GLN A 487 4.41 -26.96 -17.95
N GLN A 488 5.39 -27.06 -18.85
CA GLN A 488 6.79 -26.72 -18.57
C GLN A 488 7.03 -25.20 -18.44
N GLU A 489 6.23 -24.35 -19.08
CA GLU A 489 6.20 -22.91 -18.80
C GLU A 489 5.52 -22.61 -17.44
N TYR A 490 4.34 -23.19 -17.17
CA TYR A 490 3.62 -23.02 -15.90
C TYR A 490 4.43 -23.52 -14.69
N LYS A 491 5.24 -24.57 -14.88
CA LYS A 491 6.24 -25.06 -13.91
C LYS A 491 7.20 -23.96 -13.46
N GLN A 492 7.67 -23.12 -14.38
CA GLN A 492 8.61 -22.04 -14.08
C GLN A 492 7.95 -20.95 -13.24
N ILE A 493 6.65 -20.69 -13.45
CA ILE A 493 5.85 -19.75 -12.66
C ILE A 493 5.71 -20.24 -11.21
N ILE A 494 5.37 -21.52 -10.99
CA ILE A 494 5.36 -22.14 -9.65
C ILE A 494 6.75 -21.99 -8.99
N VAL A 495 7.81 -22.40 -9.70
CA VAL A 495 9.19 -22.37 -9.17
C VAL A 495 9.62 -20.96 -8.82
N ALA A 496 9.28 -19.94 -9.63
CA ALA A 496 9.61 -18.55 -9.36
C ALA A 496 8.87 -17.95 -8.15
N ALA A 497 7.68 -18.48 -7.82
CA ALA A 497 6.88 -18.04 -6.68
C ALA A 497 7.30 -18.69 -5.34
N TRP A 498 7.62 -19.99 -5.32
CA TRP A 498 7.80 -20.76 -4.07
C TRP A 498 9.26 -20.92 -3.57
N GLN A 499 10.16 -20.04 -3.98
CA GLN A 499 11.58 -20.03 -3.56
C GLN A 499 11.74 -19.93 -2.04
N ASP A 500 12.81 -20.50 -1.46
CA ASP A 500 13.02 -20.46 0.01
C ASP A 500 13.33 -19.05 0.49
N ASP A 501 14.35 -18.42 -0.08
CA ASP A 501 14.65 -17.00 0.16
C ASP A 501 13.54 -16.11 -0.43
N SER A 502 12.98 -15.25 0.43
CA SER A 502 11.92 -14.33 0.09
C SER A 502 12.38 -13.19 -0.82
N GLN A 503 13.67 -12.85 -0.82
CA GLN A 503 14.22 -11.78 -1.67
C GLN A 503 14.18 -12.19 -3.15
N ILE A 504 14.56 -13.43 -3.49
CA ILE A 504 14.59 -13.95 -4.86
C ILE A 504 13.22 -14.39 -5.43
N ARG A 505 12.18 -14.55 -4.61
CA ARG A 505 10.80 -14.81 -5.11
C ARG A 505 10.37 -13.73 -6.11
N ALA A 506 9.87 -14.15 -7.26
CA ALA A 506 9.44 -13.24 -8.32
C ALA A 506 8.36 -12.24 -7.86
N SER A 507 8.29 -11.08 -8.51
CA SER A 507 7.22 -10.11 -8.24
C SER A 507 5.87 -10.61 -8.79
N LEU A 508 4.77 -10.19 -8.16
CA LEU A 508 3.42 -10.47 -8.67
C LEU A 508 3.22 -9.91 -10.10
N GLN A 509 3.93 -8.82 -10.44
CA GLN A 509 4.01 -8.26 -11.79
C GLN A 509 4.57 -9.26 -12.81
N PHE A 510 5.63 -10.00 -12.47
CA PHE A 510 6.24 -11.01 -13.33
C PHE A 510 5.31 -12.23 -13.48
N LEU A 511 4.78 -12.75 -12.37
CA LEU A 511 3.88 -13.91 -12.37
C LEU A 511 2.62 -13.64 -13.22
N PHE A 512 2.03 -12.44 -13.09
CA PHE A 512 0.91 -12.01 -13.93
C PHE A 512 1.28 -11.92 -15.42
N MET A 513 2.47 -11.41 -15.76
CA MET A 513 2.90 -11.28 -17.16
C MET A 513 3.09 -12.64 -17.84
N GLU A 514 3.71 -13.61 -17.17
CA GLU A 514 3.86 -14.97 -17.72
C GLU A 514 2.53 -15.71 -17.77
N LEU A 515 1.66 -15.60 -16.75
CA LEU A 515 0.30 -16.17 -16.81
C LEU A 515 -0.53 -15.56 -17.96
N ASN A 516 -0.42 -14.25 -18.20
CA ASN A 516 -1.13 -13.56 -19.28
C ASN A 516 -0.60 -13.99 -20.67
N LYS A 517 0.71 -14.19 -20.81
CA LYS A 517 1.36 -14.77 -22.00
C LYS A 517 0.86 -16.19 -22.28
N LEU A 518 0.77 -17.05 -21.26
CA LEU A 518 0.22 -18.40 -21.41
C LEU A 518 -1.27 -18.37 -21.80
N ALA A 519 -2.08 -17.52 -21.17
CA ALA A 519 -3.48 -17.36 -21.54
C ALA A 519 -3.62 -16.91 -23.01
N GLN A 520 -2.84 -15.91 -23.43
CA GLN A 520 -2.84 -15.42 -24.82
C GLN A 520 -2.37 -16.46 -25.85
N LYS A 521 -1.55 -17.45 -25.45
CA LYS A 521 -1.08 -18.52 -26.33
C LYS A 521 -2.03 -19.73 -26.40
N TYR A 522 -2.64 -20.14 -25.28
CA TYR A 522 -3.34 -21.42 -25.17
C TYR A 522 -4.84 -21.34 -24.82
N TYR A 523 -5.35 -20.19 -24.35
CA TYR A 523 -6.77 -20.05 -23.95
C TYR A 523 -7.59 -19.29 -25.00
N ASP A 524 -8.41 -20.02 -25.75
CA ASP A 524 -9.47 -19.46 -26.61
C ASP A 524 -10.84 -19.63 -25.94
N PRO A 525 -11.54 -18.55 -25.54
CA PRO A 525 -12.90 -18.61 -25.00
C PRO A 525 -13.97 -19.02 -26.03
N ARG A 526 -13.60 -19.25 -27.30
CA ARG A 526 -14.45 -19.83 -28.35
C ARG A 526 -14.17 -21.31 -28.62
N SER A 527 -13.24 -21.92 -27.89
CA SER A 527 -12.94 -23.35 -28.03
C SER A 527 -14.13 -24.21 -27.62
N ASN A 528 -14.54 -25.12 -28.51
CA ASN A 528 -15.59 -26.12 -28.23
C ASN A 528 -15.09 -27.27 -27.31
N SER A 529 -13.89 -27.17 -26.74
CA SER A 529 -13.35 -28.19 -25.82
C SER A 529 -13.97 -28.00 -24.42
N PRO A 530 -14.47 -29.06 -23.75
CA PRO A 530 -15.02 -28.93 -22.41
C PRO A 530 -13.93 -28.53 -21.41
N ALA A 531 -14.14 -27.39 -20.74
CA ALA A 531 -13.21 -26.82 -19.77
C ALA A 531 -13.14 -27.62 -18.45
N LEU A 532 -14.25 -28.27 -18.08
CA LEU A 532 -14.33 -29.29 -17.05
C LEU A 532 -14.56 -30.64 -17.73
N LYS A 533 -13.77 -31.66 -17.37
CA LYS A 533 -13.93 -33.04 -17.83
C LYS A 533 -14.46 -33.91 -16.67
N PRO A 534 -14.89 -35.17 -16.94
CA PRO A 534 -15.13 -36.13 -15.87
C PRO A 534 -13.87 -36.36 -15.02
N ASP A 535 -14.08 -36.63 -13.74
CA ASP A 535 -13.07 -37.02 -12.75
C ASP A 535 -12.13 -38.13 -13.26
N LYS A 536 -10.82 -37.93 -13.05
CA LYS A 536 -9.70 -38.83 -13.37
C LYS A 536 -9.59 -39.19 -14.86
N THR A 537 -9.67 -38.19 -15.72
CA THR A 537 -9.45 -38.28 -17.18
C THR A 537 -8.16 -37.61 -17.67
N ILE A 538 -7.38 -36.96 -16.80
CA ILE A 538 -6.06 -36.37 -17.09
C ILE A 538 -4.97 -37.02 -16.23
N ASP A 539 -3.85 -37.41 -16.85
CA ASP A 539 -2.67 -37.93 -16.14
C ASP A 539 -1.84 -36.78 -15.53
N LEU A 540 -2.29 -36.25 -14.39
CA LEU A 540 -1.72 -35.02 -13.83
C LEU A 540 -0.27 -35.17 -13.34
N ASP A 541 0.14 -36.33 -12.82
CA ASP A 541 1.48 -36.56 -12.27
C ASP A 541 2.22 -37.81 -12.80
N GLY A 542 1.68 -38.47 -13.83
CA GLY A 542 2.27 -39.63 -14.48
C GLY A 542 1.93 -40.98 -13.83
N THR A 543 1.05 -40.98 -12.81
CA THR A 543 0.73 -42.19 -12.03
C THR A 543 -0.18 -43.17 -12.76
N LEU A 544 -0.88 -42.78 -13.84
CA LEU A 544 -1.69 -43.71 -14.62
C LEU A 544 -0.86 -44.77 -15.37
N TYR A 545 0.43 -44.53 -15.63
CA TYR A 545 1.29 -45.44 -16.39
C TYR A 545 2.74 -45.58 -15.88
N LYS A 546 2.91 -46.23 -14.71
CA LYS A 546 3.77 -47.44 -14.52
C LYS A 546 4.45 -47.54 -13.14
N ASN A 547 4.66 -48.79 -12.74
CA ASN A 547 5.79 -49.17 -11.87
C ASN A 547 7.11 -48.94 -12.60
N ASP A 548 8.05 -48.19 -12.01
CA ASP A 548 9.24 -48.80 -11.38
C ASP A 548 10.08 -47.72 -10.65
N PRO A 549 10.81 -48.06 -9.58
CA PRO A 549 11.54 -47.10 -8.76
C PRO A 549 12.98 -46.83 -9.26
N VAL A 550 13.47 -45.61 -9.01
CA VAL A 550 14.90 -45.25 -9.12
C VAL A 550 15.32 -44.55 -7.81
N SER A 551 16.55 -44.81 -7.36
CA SER A 551 17.08 -44.47 -6.04
C SER A 551 18.32 -43.54 -6.12
N VAL A 552 19.14 -43.48 -5.05
CA VAL A 552 20.44 -42.77 -4.92
C VAL A 552 20.33 -41.24 -4.69
N SER A 553 21.01 -40.60 -3.72
CA SER A 553 21.65 -41.05 -2.45
C SER A 553 21.88 -39.85 -1.50
N ASP A 554 22.26 -40.13 -0.25
CA ASP A 554 22.64 -39.16 0.80
C ASP A 554 24.18 -38.95 0.90
N GLN A 555 24.67 -37.86 1.54
CA GLN A 555 25.96 -37.69 2.29
C GLN A 555 26.19 -36.24 2.83
N GLY A 556 26.40 -36.07 4.15
CA GLY A 556 26.99 -34.86 4.84
C GLY A 556 26.07 -33.64 5.02
N GLY A 557 26.21 -32.70 5.99
CA GLY A 557 27.20 -32.44 7.07
C GLY A 557 27.40 -30.90 7.23
N GLU A 558 27.71 -30.24 8.36
CA GLU A 558 27.92 -30.59 9.80
C GLU A 558 27.55 -29.34 10.69
N ASP A 559 27.60 -29.42 12.05
CA ASP A 559 27.01 -28.45 13.00
C ASP A 559 27.86 -27.21 13.43
N LEU A 560 27.20 -26.14 13.94
CA LEU A 560 27.78 -25.03 14.75
C LEU A 560 26.74 -24.43 15.77
N PRO A 561 27.16 -23.70 16.86
CA PRO A 561 26.38 -23.55 18.13
C PRO A 561 25.60 -22.20 18.40
N GLU A 562 25.15 -22.00 19.65
CA GLU A 562 23.99 -21.18 20.15
C GLU A 562 24.29 -19.84 20.93
N PHE A 563 23.23 -19.23 21.53
CA PHE A 563 23.12 -18.08 22.51
C PHE A 563 23.00 -16.62 21.93
N GLU A 564 21.92 -15.82 22.09
CA GLU A 564 21.31 -15.04 23.24
C GLU A 564 21.94 -13.63 23.51
N ASP A 565 21.30 -12.53 24.00
CA ASP A 565 19.95 -11.86 23.99
C ASP A 565 20.05 -10.52 24.85
N ASP A 566 19.18 -9.49 24.99
CA ASP A 566 18.01 -8.84 24.32
C ASP A 566 17.77 -7.40 24.97
N PHE A 567 16.68 -6.65 24.66
CA PHE A 567 16.19 -5.34 25.21
C PHE A 567 16.98 -4.04 24.85
N SER A 568 16.48 -2.79 25.02
CA SER A 568 15.19 -2.12 24.67
C SER A 568 15.34 -0.57 24.61
N LEU A 569 14.25 0.20 24.42
CA LEU A 569 14.20 1.68 24.19
C LEU A 569 14.12 2.57 25.48
N ASP A 570 14.53 3.86 25.45
CA ASP A 570 13.61 5.03 25.31
C ASP A 570 14.19 6.50 25.42
N SER A 571 13.63 7.42 24.59
CA SER A 571 13.42 8.90 24.71
C SER A 571 14.48 9.98 25.09
N ILE A 572 14.61 11.06 24.27
CA ILE A 572 15.21 12.41 24.53
C ILE A 572 14.48 13.49 23.64
N PRO A 573 14.31 14.78 24.04
CA PRO A 573 13.41 15.76 23.37
C PRO A 573 14.01 16.66 22.24
N GLU A 574 13.19 17.58 21.71
CA GLU A 574 13.23 18.10 20.32
C GLU A 574 13.83 19.52 20.08
N ILE A 575 14.08 19.83 18.80
CA ILE A 575 14.33 21.16 18.22
C ILE A 575 13.04 21.63 17.50
N PRO A 576 12.64 22.92 17.56
CA PRO A 576 11.39 23.39 16.96
C PRO A 576 11.28 23.06 15.45
N THR A 577 10.18 22.41 15.11
CA THR A 577 9.86 21.86 13.79
C THR A 577 9.06 22.85 12.94
N LEU A 578 8.75 22.48 11.68
CA LEU A 578 7.74 23.20 10.89
C LEU A 578 6.35 23.16 11.55
N ASP A 579 6.04 22.11 12.33
CA ASP A 579 4.80 21.99 13.07
C ASP A 579 4.80 22.82 14.38
N ASP A 580 5.97 23.26 14.87
CA ASP A 580 6.10 24.36 15.85
C ASP A 580 5.81 25.73 15.21
N GLY A 581 6.17 25.94 13.94
CA GLY A 581 5.71 27.11 13.18
C GLY A 581 4.18 27.16 13.08
N ILE A 582 3.55 26.01 12.81
CA ILE A 582 2.08 25.87 12.79
C ILE A 582 1.48 26.02 14.20
N SER A 583 2.18 25.56 15.24
CA SER A 583 1.75 25.73 16.64
C SER A 583 1.88 27.17 17.11
N ALA A 584 2.93 27.90 16.70
CA ALA A 584 3.07 29.33 16.88
C ALA A 584 1.96 30.10 16.15
N HIS A 585 1.61 29.71 14.92
CA HIS A 585 0.44 30.25 14.21
C HIS A 585 -0.86 30.05 15.00
N LYS A 586 -1.13 28.83 15.49
CA LYS A 586 -2.30 28.53 16.34
C LYS A 586 -2.32 29.36 17.64
N LYS A 587 -1.16 29.61 18.25
CA LYS A 587 -0.97 30.48 19.43
C LYS A 587 -1.02 31.99 19.12
N LYS A 588 -1.19 32.38 17.84
CA LYS A 588 -1.13 33.76 17.34
C LYS A 588 0.25 34.44 17.51
N GLU A 589 1.32 33.67 17.71
CA GLU A 589 2.72 34.10 17.73
C GLU A 589 3.20 34.41 16.28
N THR A 590 2.54 35.37 15.61
CA THR A 590 2.62 35.51 14.15
C THR A 590 4.02 35.79 13.61
N THR A 591 4.83 36.62 14.27
CA THR A 591 6.22 36.91 13.83
C THR A 591 7.09 35.66 13.86
N LYS A 592 7.10 34.94 14.99
CA LYS A 592 7.87 33.70 15.16
C LYS A 592 7.44 32.61 14.19
N ALA A 593 6.13 32.47 13.94
CA ALA A 593 5.62 31.57 12.92
C ALA A 593 6.08 31.98 11.50
N TRP A 594 6.03 33.29 11.18
CA TRP A 594 6.51 33.83 9.91
C TRP A 594 8.00 33.59 9.70
N ASP A 595 8.83 33.75 10.72
CA ASP A 595 10.27 33.50 10.67
C ASP A 595 10.55 32.02 10.37
N ILE A 596 9.92 31.09 11.11
CA ILE A 596 10.00 29.64 10.89
C ILE A 596 9.53 29.26 9.48
N PHE A 597 8.43 29.86 8.99
CA PHE A 597 7.95 29.62 7.62
C PHE A 597 8.88 30.21 6.55
N CYS A 598 9.53 31.35 6.81
CA CYS A 598 10.52 31.93 5.90
C CYS A 598 11.78 31.08 5.83
N GLU A 599 12.32 30.65 6.97
CA GLU A 599 13.46 29.73 7.04
C GLU A 599 13.15 28.44 6.29
N HIS A 600 12.07 27.71 6.64
CA HIS A 600 11.72 26.47 5.95
C HIS A 600 11.36 26.67 4.45
N THR A 601 10.90 27.86 4.03
CA THR A 601 10.71 28.15 2.60
C THR A 601 12.05 28.30 1.88
N ASN A 602 13.03 28.97 2.50
CA ASN A 602 14.39 29.10 1.97
C ASN A 602 15.12 27.73 1.96
N LEU A 603 14.67 26.77 2.78
CA LEU A 603 15.05 25.36 2.75
C LEU A 603 14.25 24.52 1.73
N GLY A 604 13.50 25.15 0.81
CA GLY A 604 12.78 24.48 -0.28
C GLY A 604 11.45 23.83 0.09
N SER A 605 11.08 23.77 1.38
CA SER A 605 9.92 22.99 1.84
C SER A 605 8.59 23.48 1.25
N THR A 606 7.94 22.64 0.44
CA THR A 606 6.61 22.86 -0.15
C THR A 606 5.54 23.26 0.88
N LYS A 607 5.53 22.60 2.05
CA LYS A 607 4.60 22.91 3.14
C LYS A 607 4.88 24.32 3.70
N ALA A 608 6.13 24.77 3.73
CA ALA A 608 6.49 26.14 4.13
C ALA A 608 6.20 27.18 3.04
N LYS A 609 6.45 26.90 1.75
CA LYS A 609 6.02 27.75 0.62
C LYS A 609 4.54 28.11 0.75
N TYR A 610 3.70 27.11 1.03
CA TYR A 610 2.28 27.26 1.30
C TYR A 610 1.98 28.16 2.51
N TRP A 611 2.61 27.93 3.67
CA TRP A 611 2.36 28.76 4.86
C TRP A 611 2.84 30.21 4.71
N LYS A 612 3.97 30.43 4.05
CA LYS A 612 4.47 31.77 3.68
C LYS A 612 3.51 32.47 2.71
N GLY A 613 3.03 31.76 1.68
CA GLY A 613 2.00 32.24 0.77
C GLY A 613 0.69 32.58 1.48
N TYR A 614 0.27 31.78 2.46
CA TYR A 614 -0.92 32.04 3.27
C TYR A 614 -0.78 33.33 4.11
N TYR A 615 0.38 33.52 4.75
CA TYR A 615 0.67 34.75 5.50
C TYR A 615 0.62 36.00 4.59
N LEU A 616 1.24 35.93 3.42
CA LEU A 616 1.24 36.99 2.40
C LEU A 616 -0.15 37.27 1.80
N TRP A 617 -1.04 36.27 1.75
CA TRP A 617 -2.40 36.42 1.22
C TRP A 617 -3.33 37.17 2.17
N GLU A 618 -3.28 36.81 3.46
CA GLU A 618 -4.12 37.42 4.51
C GLU A 618 -3.55 38.77 5.00
N GLY A 619 -2.22 38.86 5.15
CA GLY A 619 -1.52 40.03 5.70
C GLY A 619 -0.89 39.81 7.08
N TYR A 620 -0.60 38.56 7.47
CA TYR A 620 -0.03 38.26 8.78
C TYR A 620 1.44 38.72 8.90
N ALA A 621 1.89 38.97 10.13
CA ALA A 621 3.21 39.56 10.43
C ALA A 621 3.49 40.89 9.68
N GLY A 622 2.44 41.61 9.24
CA GLY A 622 2.54 42.85 8.47
C GLY A 622 2.91 42.66 6.99
N GLN A 623 3.03 41.42 6.50
CA GLN A 623 3.48 41.10 5.15
C GLN A 623 2.27 40.76 4.26
N LYS A 624 2.00 41.56 3.22
CA LYS A 624 0.83 41.38 2.35
C LYS A 624 1.15 41.56 0.87
N ASP A 625 1.27 40.46 0.15
CA ASP A 625 1.38 40.44 -1.32
C ASP A 625 0.60 39.23 -1.89
N ARG A 626 -0.55 39.52 -2.51
CA ARG A 626 -1.40 38.50 -3.15
C ARG A 626 -0.84 37.95 -4.46
N LYS A 627 0.05 38.68 -5.15
CA LYS A 627 0.75 38.18 -6.35
C LYS A 627 1.82 37.19 -5.93
N GLN A 628 2.71 37.55 -5.01
CA GLN A 628 3.73 36.63 -4.48
C GLN A 628 3.09 35.41 -3.80
N ALA A 629 2.01 35.59 -3.03
CA ALA A 629 1.24 34.48 -2.47
C ALA A 629 0.66 33.54 -3.55
N SER A 630 0.07 34.08 -4.63
CA SER A 630 -0.46 33.26 -5.73
C SER A 630 0.66 32.47 -6.44
N THR A 631 1.85 33.07 -6.62
CA THR A 631 3.03 32.37 -7.14
C THR A 631 3.48 31.23 -6.21
N LEU A 632 3.61 31.49 -4.90
CA LEU A 632 4.00 30.48 -3.91
C LEU A 632 2.96 29.36 -3.79
N PHE A 633 1.66 29.67 -3.91
CA PHE A 633 0.61 28.65 -4.01
C PHE A 633 0.74 27.85 -5.30
N LYS A 634 1.08 28.46 -6.44
CA LYS A 634 1.30 27.73 -7.69
C LYS A 634 2.48 26.78 -7.58
N GLU A 635 3.63 27.25 -7.12
CA GLU A 635 4.82 26.40 -6.92
C GLU A 635 4.51 25.22 -6.00
N ALA A 636 3.84 25.45 -4.87
CA ALA A 636 3.47 24.38 -3.96
C ALA A 636 2.35 23.49 -4.51
N ALA A 637 1.51 23.98 -5.43
CA ALA A 637 0.49 23.20 -6.11
C ALA A 637 1.10 22.26 -7.18
N ASP A 638 2.09 22.76 -7.93
CA ASP A 638 2.86 22.01 -8.91
C ASP A 638 3.76 20.95 -8.23
N ASP A 639 4.31 21.27 -7.05
CA ASP A 639 5.00 20.31 -6.16
C ASP A 639 4.06 19.17 -5.65
N GLY A 640 2.73 19.33 -5.78
CA GLY A 640 1.73 18.32 -5.42
C GLY A 640 0.97 18.53 -4.10
N LEU A 641 1.14 19.66 -3.41
CA LEU A 641 0.48 19.88 -2.10
C LEU A 641 -0.99 20.27 -2.27
N ALA A 642 -1.90 19.42 -1.78
CA ALA A 642 -3.34 19.54 -1.98
C ALA A 642 -3.96 20.87 -1.48
N ASP A 643 -3.52 21.37 -0.32
CA ASP A 643 -3.95 22.69 0.20
C ASP A 643 -3.45 23.85 -0.67
N ALA A 644 -2.28 23.72 -1.30
CA ALA A 644 -1.76 24.71 -2.23
C ALA A 644 -2.50 24.66 -3.58
N GLN A 645 -2.85 23.46 -4.07
CA GLN A 645 -3.70 23.28 -5.26
C GLN A 645 -5.07 23.94 -5.07
N LEU A 646 -5.70 23.74 -3.90
CA LEU A 646 -6.94 24.44 -3.52
C LEU A 646 -6.73 25.97 -3.50
N ARG A 647 -5.73 26.47 -2.77
CA ARG A 647 -5.51 27.93 -2.65
C ARG A 647 -5.12 28.58 -3.97
N TYR A 648 -4.37 27.90 -4.82
CA TYR A 648 -4.04 28.38 -6.15
C TYR A 648 -5.30 28.51 -7.01
N ALA A 649 -6.14 27.47 -7.07
CA ALA A 649 -7.41 27.52 -7.80
C ALA A 649 -8.27 28.72 -7.34
N PHE A 650 -8.46 28.90 -6.03
CA PHE A 650 -9.22 30.06 -5.51
C PHE A 650 -8.51 31.42 -5.71
N SER A 651 -7.17 31.47 -5.80
CA SER A 651 -6.45 32.71 -6.12
C SER A 651 -6.77 33.24 -7.53
N LEU A 652 -7.07 32.36 -8.49
CA LEU A 652 -7.49 32.72 -9.85
C LEU A 652 -8.85 33.42 -9.91
N VAL A 653 -9.68 33.30 -8.86
CA VAL A 653 -10.99 33.97 -8.76
C VAL A 653 -10.86 35.39 -8.20
N GLY A 654 -9.84 35.65 -7.37
CA GLY A 654 -9.75 36.85 -6.53
C GLY A 654 -8.72 37.92 -6.95
N ASN A 655 -7.87 37.65 -7.95
CA ASN A 655 -6.85 38.61 -8.39
C ASN A 655 -7.41 39.63 -9.41
N GLN A 656 -7.42 40.91 -9.02
CA GLN A 656 -7.80 42.01 -9.92
C GLN A 656 -6.82 42.10 -11.11
N GLY A 657 -7.36 42.01 -12.33
CA GLY A 657 -6.62 42.14 -13.59
C GLY A 657 -6.39 40.82 -14.36
N SER A 658 -6.53 39.66 -13.72
CA SER A 658 -6.44 38.36 -14.41
C SER A 658 -7.81 37.86 -14.88
N LYS A 659 -7.93 37.47 -16.16
CA LYS A 659 -9.13 36.86 -16.73
C LYS A 659 -9.34 35.47 -16.12
N PHE A 660 -10.46 35.24 -15.43
CA PHE A 660 -10.78 33.97 -14.78
C PHE A 660 -10.84 32.80 -15.80
N ASP A 661 -9.88 31.89 -15.71
CA ASP A 661 -9.91 30.64 -16.48
C ASP A 661 -10.62 29.54 -15.69
N ARG A 662 -11.87 29.27 -16.10
CA ARG A 662 -12.73 28.23 -15.55
C ARG A 662 -12.14 26.83 -15.70
N LYS A 663 -11.41 26.55 -16.79
CA LYS A 663 -10.86 25.21 -17.06
C LYS A 663 -9.68 24.95 -16.11
N VAL A 664 -8.78 25.92 -15.96
CA VAL A 664 -7.67 25.84 -15.01
C VAL A 664 -8.18 25.78 -13.56
N PHE A 665 -9.23 26.54 -13.22
CA PHE A 665 -9.88 26.45 -11.90
C PHE A 665 -10.36 25.03 -11.58
N ILE A 666 -11.11 24.40 -12.51
CA ILE A 666 -11.58 23.03 -12.32
C ILE A 666 -10.40 22.05 -12.25
N GLU A 667 -9.39 22.19 -13.12
CA GLU A 667 -8.22 21.31 -13.16
C GLU A 667 -7.47 21.26 -11.81
N TYR A 668 -7.17 22.41 -11.21
CA TYR A 668 -6.48 22.43 -9.90
C TYR A 668 -7.40 22.06 -8.73
N LEU A 669 -8.71 22.28 -8.85
CA LEU A 669 -9.68 21.80 -7.86
C LEU A 669 -9.80 20.27 -7.88
N THR A 670 -9.79 19.65 -9.07
CA THR A 670 -9.71 18.20 -9.25
C THR A 670 -8.42 17.63 -8.68
N LYS A 671 -7.25 18.17 -9.04
CA LYS A 671 -5.96 17.76 -8.45
C LYS A 671 -5.98 17.82 -6.92
N ALA A 672 -6.51 18.90 -6.35
CA ALA A 672 -6.61 19.04 -4.90
C ALA A 672 -7.51 17.95 -4.26
N ALA A 673 -8.63 17.61 -4.91
CA ALA A 673 -9.57 16.60 -4.43
C ALA A 673 -9.03 15.16 -4.58
N GLU A 674 -8.31 14.87 -5.66
CA GLU A 674 -7.57 13.62 -5.89
C GLU A 674 -6.45 13.44 -4.84
N ASN A 675 -5.73 14.52 -4.51
CA ASN A 675 -4.77 14.59 -3.41
C ASN A 675 -5.43 14.76 -2.03
N GLN A 676 -6.66 14.25 -1.86
CA GLN A 676 -7.39 14.12 -0.59
C GLN A 676 -7.75 15.42 0.15
N ASN A 677 -7.77 16.59 -0.51
CA ASN A 677 -8.23 17.82 0.13
C ASN A 677 -9.76 17.83 0.30
N SER A 678 -10.21 17.72 1.55
CA SER A 678 -11.63 17.69 1.95
C SER A 678 -12.46 18.88 1.44
N THR A 679 -11.86 20.07 1.36
CA THR A 679 -12.54 21.28 0.90
C THR A 679 -12.64 21.32 -0.63
N ALA A 680 -11.63 20.82 -1.35
CA ALA A 680 -11.71 20.65 -2.79
C ALA A 680 -12.76 19.59 -3.18
N GLN A 681 -12.78 18.46 -2.47
CA GLN A 681 -13.80 17.41 -2.63
C GLN A 681 -15.21 17.95 -2.42
N PHE A 682 -15.45 18.70 -1.33
CA PHE A 682 -16.75 19.36 -1.11
C PHE A 682 -17.12 20.32 -2.24
N ASN A 683 -16.18 21.16 -2.71
CA ASN A 683 -16.44 22.14 -3.76
C ASN A 683 -16.74 21.48 -5.12
N LEU A 684 -16.08 20.37 -5.47
CA LEU A 684 -16.44 19.56 -6.64
C LEU A 684 -17.80 18.88 -6.46
N GLY A 685 -18.06 18.35 -5.27
CA GLY A 685 -19.32 17.71 -4.92
C GLY A 685 -20.51 18.64 -5.12
N ASP A 686 -20.43 19.85 -4.56
CA ASP A 686 -21.41 20.92 -4.78
C ASP A 686 -21.50 21.34 -6.26
N LEU A 687 -20.37 21.44 -6.96
CA LEU A 687 -20.31 21.85 -8.35
C LEU A 687 -21.01 20.86 -9.29
N TYR A 688 -20.74 19.56 -9.16
CA TYR A 688 -21.39 18.51 -9.95
C TYR A 688 -22.86 18.29 -9.53
N LEU A 689 -23.16 18.32 -8.22
CA LEU A 689 -24.52 18.12 -7.71
C LEU A 689 -25.48 19.22 -8.19
N ASN A 690 -25.01 20.46 -8.30
CA ASN A 690 -25.82 21.63 -8.64
C ASN A 690 -25.52 22.24 -10.03
N GLY A 691 -24.74 21.58 -10.89
CA GLY A 691 -24.44 22.04 -12.26
C GLY A 691 -23.73 23.41 -12.33
N LYS A 692 -22.93 23.74 -11.31
CA LYS A 692 -22.35 25.09 -11.16
C LYS A 692 -21.20 25.32 -12.14
N LEU A 693 -20.91 26.59 -12.39
CA LEU A 693 -19.88 27.03 -13.34
C LEU A 693 -20.05 26.41 -14.75
N GLY A 694 -21.27 26.10 -15.18
CA GLY A 694 -21.54 25.55 -16.51
C GLY A 694 -20.94 24.16 -16.77
N VAL A 695 -20.65 23.40 -15.71
CA VAL A 695 -20.41 21.97 -15.79
C VAL A 695 -21.76 21.24 -15.77
N PRO A 696 -22.01 20.23 -16.61
CA PRO A 696 -23.26 19.48 -16.59
C PRO A 696 -23.55 18.89 -15.20
N GLN A 697 -24.81 18.95 -14.77
CA GLN A 697 -25.22 18.37 -13.51
C GLN A 697 -25.01 16.85 -13.52
N ASN A 698 -24.24 16.34 -12.57
CA ASN A 698 -24.03 14.91 -12.36
C ASN A 698 -24.25 14.61 -10.88
N VAL A 699 -25.47 14.19 -10.56
CA VAL A 699 -25.93 13.97 -9.18
C VAL A 699 -25.10 12.88 -8.48
N GLU A 700 -24.81 11.76 -9.15
CA GLU A 700 -24.04 10.67 -8.53
C GLU A 700 -22.57 11.05 -8.31
N LEU A 701 -21.92 11.70 -9.28
CA LEU A 701 -20.56 12.21 -9.11
C LEU A 701 -20.49 13.29 -8.02
N GLY A 702 -21.51 14.15 -7.92
CA GLY A 702 -21.65 15.14 -6.85
C GLY A 702 -21.74 14.49 -5.46
N LYS A 703 -22.67 13.53 -5.28
CA LYS A 703 -22.79 12.74 -4.05
C LYS A 703 -21.48 12.03 -3.68
N LYS A 704 -20.78 11.46 -4.66
CA LYS A 704 -19.51 10.73 -4.51
C LYS A 704 -18.40 11.63 -3.95
N TYR A 705 -18.23 12.83 -4.51
CA TYR A 705 -17.27 13.80 -4.00
C TYR A 705 -17.68 14.37 -2.61
N LEU A 706 -18.97 14.52 -2.33
CA LEU A 706 -19.46 14.87 -0.99
C LEU A 706 -19.20 13.75 0.04
N ARG A 707 -19.35 12.46 -0.33
CA ARG A 707 -18.98 11.32 0.53
C ARG A 707 -17.51 11.35 0.90
N LEU A 708 -16.61 11.55 -0.06
CA LEU A 708 -15.17 11.70 0.21
C LEU A 708 -14.89 12.84 1.22
N ALA A 709 -15.48 14.01 1.00
CA ALA A 709 -15.33 15.14 1.91
C ALA A 709 -15.89 14.81 3.32
N ALA A 710 -17.05 14.18 3.42
CA ALA A 710 -17.66 13.79 4.69
C ALA A 710 -16.86 12.72 5.45
N LEU A 711 -16.27 11.74 4.75
CA LEU A 711 -15.37 10.74 5.34
C LEU A 711 -14.15 11.40 6.03
N THR A 712 -13.66 12.50 5.44
CA THR A 712 -12.62 13.40 6.00
C THR A 712 -13.16 14.45 6.99
N ASN A 713 -14.35 14.22 7.56
CA ASN A 713 -15.02 15.07 8.55
C ASN A 713 -15.35 16.51 8.10
N GLN A 714 -15.58 16.77 6.80
CA GLN A 714 -15.94 18.11 6.31
C GLN A 714 -17.41 18.45 6.68
N PRO A 715 -17.70 19.48 7.52
CA PRO A 715 -19.02 19.63 8.12
C PRO A 715 -20.17 19.93 7.15
N LYS A 716 -19.92 20.71 6.09
CA LYS A 716 -20.93 21.05 5.08
C LYS A 716 -21.24 19.87 4.17
N ALA A 717 -20.26 19.00 3.93
CA ALA A 717 -20.47 17.76 3.21
C ALA A 717 -21.36 16.82 4.01
N ILE A 718 -21.09 16.66 5.31
CA ILE A 718 -21.93 15.90 6.26
C ILE A 718 -23.36 16.46 6.26
N GLU A 719 -23.52 17.77 6.43
CA GLU A 719 -24.83 18.44 6.46
C GLU A 719 -25.65 18.19 5.17
N ILE A 720 -25.01 18.25 3.99
CA ILE A 720 -25.69 17.97 2.71
C ILE A 720 -26.04 16.47 2.59
N LEU A 721 -25.16 15.54 2.97
CA LEU A 721 -25.46 14.10 2.91
C LEU A 721 -26.58 13.71 3.88
N GLN A 722 -26.61 14.30 5.08
CA GLN A 722 -27.69 14.13 6.07
C GLN A 722 -29.02 14.67 5.53
N LYS A 723 -29.03 15.86 4.89
CA LYS A 723 -30.22 16.41 4.20
C LYS A 723 -30.67 15.56 3.00
N LEU A 724 -29.76 14.81 2.37
CA LEU A 724 -30.06 13.81 1.35
C LEU A 724 -30.40 12.42 1.93
N GLY A 725 -30.39 12.27 3.27
CA GLY A 725 -30.72 11.04 3.98
C GLY A 725 -29.75 9.88 3.77
N MET A 726 -28.49 10.14 3.38
CA MET A 726 -27.50 9.11 3.06
C MET A 726 -26.50 8.88 4.19
N ASN A 727 -26.15 7.61 4.44
CA ASN A 727 -25.01 7.26 5.27
C ASN A 727 -23.68 7.67 4.60
N ILE A 728 -22.69 8.06 5.40
CA ILE A 728 -21.37 8.51 4.94
C ILE A 728 -20.49 7.33 4.48
N TYR A 729 -20.63 6.18 5.14
CA TYR A 729 -19.75 5.02 5.01
C TYR A 729 -20.32 3.95 4.06
N ASN A 730 -21.63 3.73 4.07
CA ASN A 730 -22.31 2.72 3.24
C ASN A 730 -23.48 3.29 2.41
N ASP A 731 -24.17 2.44 1.64
CA ASP A 731 -25.26 2.83 0.74
C ASP A 731 -26.65 2.87 1.41
N ASN A 732 -26.72 2.68 2.73
CA ASN A 732 -27.99 2.74 3.45
C ASN A 732 -28.46 4.19 3.63
N LYS A 733 -29.78 4.35 3.75
CA LYS A 733 -30.37 5.62 4.19
C LYS A 733 -30.24 5.74 5.70
N VAL A 734 -29.94 6.94 6.19
CA VAL A 734 -30.04 7.25 7.62
C VAL A 734 -31.53 7.33 7.97
N PRO A 735 -32.01 6.66 9.04
CA PRO A 735 -33.36 6.89 9.55
C PRO A 735 -33.50 8.36 9.95
N VAL A 736 -34.35 9.10 9.25
CA VAL A 736 -34.64 10.50 9.60
C VAL A 736 -35.26 10.51 11.00
N PRO A 737 -34.72 11.26 11.98
CA PRO A 737 -35.35 11.39 13.28
C PRO A 737 -36.78 11.92 13.12
N ASN A 738 -37.76 11.20 13.65
CA ASN A 738 -39.16 11.62 13.56
C ASN A 738 -39.37 12.92 14.34
N GLU A 739 -39.57 14.04 13.64
CA GLU A 739 -40.18 15.25 14.20
C GLU A 739 -41.66 15.00 14.53
N LYS A 740 -41.90 14.20 15.56
CA LYS A 740 -43.22 13.95 16.19
C LYS A 740 -43.03 13.29 17.55
N ASN A 741 -42.85 14.13 18.57
CA ASN A 741 -43.47 14.01 19.90
C ASN A 741 -43.19 15.26 20.75
N GLN A 742 -43.75 16.39 20.30
CA GLN A 742 -44.13 17.51 21.16
C GLN A 742 -45.59 17.84 20.88
N ASN A 743 -46.49 17.16 21.60
CA ASN A 743 -47.86 17.57 21.94
C ASN A 743 -48.61 16.38 22.58
N ASN A 744 -48.32 16.14 23.86
CA ASN A 744 -49.27 15.87 24.95
C ASN A 744 -48.48 15.54 26.23
#